data_AF-A0A7V4U216-F1
#
_entry.id   AF-A0A7V4U216-F1
#
_cell.length_a   1.000
_cell.length_b   1.000
_cell.length_c   1.000
_cell.angle_alpha   90.00
_cell.angle_beta   90.00
_cell.angle_gamma   90.00
#
_symmetry.space_group_name_H-M   'P 1'
#
loop_
_entity.id
_entity.type
_entity.pdbx_description
1 polymer ?
#
loop_
_entity_poly.entity_id
_entity_poly.type
_entity_poly.pdbx_seq_one_letter_code
_entity_poly.pdbx_strand_id
1 'polypeptide(L)'
;MEHNMKSMRNALWMIIFCMTAVQAQTYIPDGSQVYGIWSAAQSPYIIEGEAVVPADSILRIEAGVEVRFKTGTEADYLNPAFDLGFLRVEGGLTASGTADQPVVFTRDGDSGNWGILYFHSTADSSSLLEYCRIEYASRVLHINDWVEYNGAVSLNENYVTLRNCKIVHNAYDGVFANSAGPLLQNCLLTDNDNGIMATNYCDLQVTNCTIANNRSTGYNAGYNAVSHVINSVFWGNQTSLESNLTSTVSLSFSLLAEEALPAEGVANEGGNITAIDPFFADTASDDYSLRSNSFAINAGTADTSGLGLPAVDAAGTERILYDRIDMGAYEFAGSYLRLTVPNGWESWKIGTTQTIRWQSNVASVDLEYSVDNGQNWLALAGGQPGSGGYDWLIPNELSEQCLVRVSNAADPSLADQSDTTFIISDKTIIPDGKRVFGTWTKEYSPFVVRGEALVPADSLLVIEPGVEVRFATGGNHVYTSPDFDLGMLRVDGRLLAEGTESDSIHFTRDGESGHWGILFLNGGLTDSSILRYTAIEYASYCDSLLDSLGFEGAVSVTGAGLLLEHSRLNQNGGSGIHIDGRSAPRIQSNNISGNGNNGLLFTNADGKNQPVVKNNHIHQNGRDGIAVETITYCQIERNLIENNTRYGIFNSSGYAQTQVVNNRISRNTVGIYCTGLIEITNNLIADNEQGVLLDHLSPQIMNNTIVNNSADGIYCNEASPYVTNCIFSGNANDFDFESGDASAPNVIYSLFSKSFLNPKVVNGGGNRLGQNPAFAGDGEHPYALKSASPAIDSGTMDNALVTLPQTDLAGKPRVYDGNNDGNSVVDMGAYEFSELIADFTADVTIGEKPLAVRFTNESVGEVDSLIWYFGDGDSSIAQNPEHVYSEDGQFTVQLTIFGPLGSSEKIREDYILVENAPRVIHPLPDTSFAEDSGEHFLLYFAEVFTDPDSADTLIYTYQGNNPQISIRRSGDSLFVRAEDNFFGQAEYILTATDPYGLSAADTFVVTIRSVNDAPEILDTLPDTLRFRADSSITLETWRYVTDVETPPKELFYMYGVSNDSILITLKDSTYAIILSADENFRGQSWLYIGVQDDSMATASDSLLVIVEAPLSIETELNDLPVVFELLPNYPNPFNPKTTIRYSVGSIQKSSVRVELSVYDVLGQKVATLFAGKSKPGSYKAVWDAAGYPSGLYIVRFISENGYSKARKIILLK
;
A
#
# COMPACT_ATOMS: atom_id res chain seq x y z
N MET A 1 -83.62 36.68 -15.30
CA MET A 1 -83.96 35.95 -14.05
C MET A 1 -83.61 34.50 -14.28
N GLU A 2 -82.46 34.03 -13.81
CA GLU A 2 -82.14 32.60 -13.70
C GLU A 2 -80.91 32.40 -12.80
N HIS A 3 -80.98 33.07 -11.65
CA HIS A 3 -80.07 32.90 -10.52
C HIS A 3 -80.92 32.31 -9.39
N ASN A 4 -80.41 31.31 -8.67
CA ASN A 4 -81.10 30.54 -7.62
C ASN A 4 -82.08 29.45 -8.14
N MET A 5 -81.55 28.30 -8.59
CA MET A 5 -82.25 27.00 -8.42
C MET A 5 -81.31 25.77 -8.40
N LYS A 6 -80.20 25.87 -7.67
CA LYS A 6 -79.42 24.70 -7.18
C LYS A 6 -79.47 24.55 -5.64
N SER A 7 -80.45 25.21 -5.01
CA SER A 7 -80.86 24.98 -3.62
C SER A 7 -82.09 24.05 -3.60
N MET A 8 -82.37 23.43 -2.44
CA MET A 8 -83.52 22.55 -2.17
C MET A 8 -83.54 21.14 -2.81
N ARG A 9 -82.40 20.43 -2.71
CA ARG A 9 -82.27 18.95 -2.61
C ARG A 9 -80.79 18.69 -2.27
N ASN A 10 -80.38 18.55 -1.01
CA ASN A 10 -80.94 17.68 0.04
C ASN A 10 -81.22 18.39 1.38
N ALA A 11 -82.01 19.45 1.39
CA ALA A 11 -82.52 20.08 2.61
C ALA A 11 -83.63 19.23 3.30
N LEU A 12 -83.33 17.96 3.60
CA LEU A 12 -84.26 17.03 4.27
C LEU A 12 -83.56 16.01 5.20
N TRP A 13 -82.40 16.36 5.75
CA TRP A 13 -81.89 15.77 7.01
C TRP A 13 -81.52 16.83 8.07
N MET A 14 -81.69 18.13 7.76
CA MET A 14 -81.81 19.16 8.78
C MET A 14 -83.19 19.08 9.44
N ILE A 15 -83.29 18.30 10.51
CA ILE A 15 -84.03 18.55 11.78
C ILE A 15 -83.90 17.27 12.61
N ILE A 16 -82.94 17.25 13.52
CA ILE A 16 -82.96 16.51 14.80
C ILE A 16 -81.80 17.07 15.63
N PHE A 17 -82.12 17.48 16.87
CA PHE A 17 -81.23 18.06 17.88
C PHE A 17 -80.15 19.06 17.43
N CYS A 18 -80.51 20.35 17.56
CA CYS A 18 -79.60 21.25 18.26
C CYS A 18 -79.43 20.74 19.71
N MET A 19 -78.27 20.15 19.98
CA MET A 19 -77.62 20.30 21.28
C MET A 19 -76.33 21.07 21.04
N THR A 20 -76.18 22.21 21.69
CA THR A 20 -74.88 22.87 21.80
C THR A 20 -74.01 22.00 22.71
N ALA A 21 -73.19 21.14 22.12
CA ALA A 21 -72.01 20.64 22.79
C ALA A 21 -71.10 21.85 23.03
N VAL A 22 -71.17 22.41 24.25
CA VAL A 22 -70.16 23.33 24.75
C VAL A 22 -68.86 22.55 24.75
N GLN A 23 -67.84 23.01 24.00
CA GLN A 23 -66.50 22.46 24.15
C GLN A 23 -66.09 22.65 25.61
N ALA A 24 -65.74 21.55 26.28
CA ALA A 24 -65.43 21.55 27.70
C ALA A 24 -64.00 22.07 27.91
N GLN A 25 -63.79 23.37 27.68
CA GLN A 25 -62.56 24.07 28.00
C GLN A 25 -62.19 23.82 29.46
N THR A 26 -61.04 23.20 29.69
CA THR A 26 -60.62 22.79 31.02
C THR A 26 -59.56 23.76 31.55
N TYR A 27 -59.99 24.72 32.35
CA TYR A 27 -59.10 25.69 32.99
C TYR A 27 -58.29 25.04 34.12
N ILE A 28 -56.99 25.33 34.14
CA ILE A 28 -55.99 24.85 35.09
C ILE A 28 -55.33 26.09 35.71
N PRO A 29 -55.78 26.51 36.91
CA PRO A 29 -55.20 27.65 37.63
C PRO A 29 -53.74 27.45 38.02
N ASP A 30 -53.05 28.55 38.30
CA ASP A 30 -51.69 28.57 38.86
C ASP A 30 -51.55 27.69 40.12
N GLY A 31 -50.45 26.94 40.21
CA GLY A 31 -50.15 25.98 41.29
C GLY A 31 -50.93 24.66 41.23
N SER A 32 -51.62 24.34 40.12
CA SER A 32 -52.44 23.12 40.01
C SER A 32 -51.62 21.85 39.82
N GLN A 33 -51.92 20.83 40.63
CA GLN A 33 -51.39 19.47 40.40
C GLN A 33 -52.21 18.72 39.35
N VAL A 34 -51.55 18.20 38.32
CA VAL A 34 -52.18 17.58 37.13
C VAL A 34 -51.67 16.17 36.88
N TYR A 35 -52.60 15.21 36.68
CA TYR A 35 -52.31 13.79 36.48
C TYR A 35 -53.54 13.07 35.90
N GLY A 36 -53.37 11.81 35.49
CA GLY A 36 -54.46 10.98 34.96
C GLY A 36 -54.46 10.92 33.44
N ILE A 37 -55.62 11.12 32.82
CA ILE A 37 -55.80 11.13 31.36
C ILE A 37 -56.46 12.45 30.96
N TRP A 38 -55.87 13.13 29.98
CA TRP A 38 -56.45 14.24 29.25
C TRP A 38 -56.94 13.75 27.89
N SER A 39 -58.20 14.10 27.55
CA SER A 39 -58.90 13.55 26.39
C SER A 39 -59.44 14.65 25.49
N ALA A 40 -59.58 14.37 24.18
CA ALA A 40 -60.04 15.35 23.20
C ALA A 40 -61.46 15.90 23.50
N ALA A 41 -62.27 15.18 24.30
CA ALA A 41 -63.59 15.62 24.75
C ALA A 41 -63.56 16.79 25.76
N GLN A 42 -62.39 17.06 26.36
CA GLN A 42 -62.13 18.11 27.36
C GLN A 42 -61.09 19.14 26.86
N SER A 43 -60.79 19.09 25.56
CA SER A 43 -59.88 19.99 24.85
C SER A 43 -60.58 21.31 24.47
N PRO A 44 -59.91 22.48 24.54
CA PRO A 44 -58.54 22.67 25.02
C PRO A 44 -58.44 22.69 26.56
N TYR A 45 -57.28 22.26 27.05
CA TYR A 45 -56.85 22.48 28.44
C TYR A 45 -56.08 23.81 28.50
N ILE A 46 -56.47 24.73 29.40
CA ILE A 46 -55.91 26.10 29.45
C ILE A 46 -55.18 26.29 30.78
N ILE A 47 -53.86 26.46 30.73
CA ILE A 47 -52.96 26.62 31.88
C ILE A 47 -52.68 28.11 32.12
N GLU A 48 -53.11 28.61 33.28
CA GLU A 48 -53.03 30.05 33.62
C GLU A 48 -51.72 30.47 34.32
N GLY A 49 -50.90 29.52 34.78
CA GLY A 49 -49.66 29.73 35.52
C GLY A 49 -48.82 28.45 35.56
N GLU A 50 -48.25 28.11 36.71
CA GLU A 50 -47.59 26.81 36.89
C GLU A 50 -48.64 25.67 36.99
N ALA A 51 -48.51 24.66 36.13
CA ALA A 51 -49.10 23.34 36.34
C ALA A 51 -48.00 22.32 36.69
N VAL A 52 -48.24 21.43 37.67
CA VAL A 52 -47.24 20.46 38.15
C VAL A 52 -47.74 19.02 37.98
N VAL A 53 -47.01 18.15 37.28
CA VAL A 53 -47.19 16.70 37.34
C VAL A 53 -46.39 16.16 38.54
N PRO A 54 -47.02 15.70 39.66
CA PRO A 54 -46.27 15.32 40.87
C PRO A 54 -45.44 14.04 40.68
N ALA A 55 -44.35 13.90 41.43
CA ALA A 55 -43.40 12.78 41.31
C ALA A 55 -44.02 11.38 41.31
N ASP A 56 -44.95 11.09 42.23
CA ASP A 56 -45.65 9.78 42.32
C ASP A 56 -46.82 9.63 41.31
N SER A 57 -46.81 10.35 40.18
CA SER A 57 -47.95 10.44 39.28
C SER A 57 -47.56 10.57 37.80
N ILE A 58 -48.49 10.17 36.92
CA ILE A 58 -48.32 10.26 35.46
C ILE A 58 -49.50 11.01 34.88
N LEU A 59 -49.21 11.99 34.03
CA LEU A 59 -50.16 12.64 33.13
C LEU A 59 -50.08 11.99 31.75
N ARG A 60 -51.21 11.50 31.23
CA ARG A 60 -51.35 10.98 29.86
C ARG A 60 -52.20 11.94 29.04
N ILE A 61 -51.79 12.23 27.82
CA ILE A 61 -52.51 13.14 26.92
C ILE A 61 -52.78 12.40 25.61
N GLU A 62 -54.07 12.24 25.29
CA GLU A 62 -54.54 11.50 24.11
C GLU A 62 -54.45 12.34 22.82
N ALA A 63 -54.46 11.66 21.67
CA ALA A 63 -54.40 12.29 20.35
C ALA A 63 -55.51 13.34 20.13
N GLY A 64 -55.16 14.43 19.44
CA GLY A 64 -56.07 15.55 19.17
C GLY A 64 -56.39 16.44 20.38
N VAL A 65 -55.70 16.27 21.52
CA VAL A 65 -55.76 17.23 22.63
C VAL A 65 -54.92 18.48 22.32
N GLU A 66 -55.49 19.63 22.62
CA GLU A 66 -54.85 20.93 22.59
C GLU A 66 -54.63 21.41 24.03
N VAL A 67 -53.39 21.76 24.35
CA VAL A 67 -52.96 22.35 25.61
C VAL A 67 -52.50 23.77 25.32
N ARG A 68 -53.24 24.73 25.86
CA ARG A 68 -52.96 26.16 25.71
C ARG A 68 -52.40 26.71 27.00
N PHE A 69 -51.42 27.59 26.87
CA PHE A 69 -50.79 28.26 28.00
C PHE A 69 -50.99 29.77 27.91
N LYS A 70 -51.30 30.43 29.03
CA LYS A 70 -51.37 31.89 29.13
C LYS A 70 -50.06 32.52 28.65
N THR A 71 -50.14 33.53 27.79
CA THR A 71 -48.97 34.30 27.37
C THR A 71 -48.65 35.44 28.33
N GLY A 72 -47.36 35.76 28.44
CA GLY A 72 -46.83 36.82 29.30
C GLY A 72 -45.54 37.39 28.74
N THR A 73 -44.98 38.41 29.41
CA THR A 73 -43.72 39.05 28.95
C THR A 73 -42.46 38.37 29.49
N GLU A 74 -42.50 37.81 30.70
CA GLU A 74 -41.36 37.14 31.34
C GLU A 74 -41.87 36.22 32.47
N ALA A 75 -41.15 35.14 32.74
CA ALA A 75 -41.31 34.34 33.95
C ALA A 75 -39.99 34.24 34.69
N ASP A 76 -40.04 34.59 35.97
CA ASP A 76 -38.94 34.59 36.91
C ASP A 76 -39.45 33.98 38.21
N TYR A 77 -38.84 32.88 38.68
CA TYR A 77 -39.22 32.22 39.94
C TYR A 77 -38.99 33.09 41.19
N LEU A 78 -38.22 34.18 41.08
CA LEU A 78 -38.09 35.19 42.15
C LEU A 78 -39.30 36.13 42.24
N ASN A 79 -40.21 36.10 41.26
CA ASN A 79 -41.44 36.90 41.22
C ASN A 79 -42.65 36.08 41.74
N PRO A 80 -43.35 36.48 42.81
CA PRO A 80 -44.42 35.69 43.45
C PRO A 80 -45.75 35.63 42.67
N ALA A 81 -45.74 35.90 41.37
CA ALA A 81 -46.86 35.68 40.46
C ALA A 81 -46.33 35.48 39.02
N PHE A 82 -46.52 34.28 38.47
CA PHE A 82 -46.14 33.98 37.09
C PHE A 82 -47.09 34.68 36.11
N ASP A 83 -46.56 35.46 35.16
CA ASP A 83 -47.39 36.12 34.14
C ASP A 83 -47.57 35.27 32.86
N LEU A 84 -47.02 34.05 32.80
CA LEU A 84 -47.26 33.09 31.73
C LEU A 84 -47.52 31.69 32.29
N GLY A 85 -48.16 30.84 31.47
CA GLY A 85 -48.40 29.43 31.77
C GLY A 85 -47.23 28.54 31.38
N PHE A 86 -46.94 27.52 32.18
CA PHE A 86 -45.95 26.49 31.88
C PHE A 86 -46.25 25.17 32.61
N LEU A 87 -45.62 24.07 32.19
CA LEU A 87 -45.82 22.74 32.78
C LEU A 87 -44.51 22.23 33.40
N ARG A 88 -44.47 22.08 34.73
CA ARG A 88 -43.42 21.37 35.46
C ARG A 88 -43.78 19.90 35.58
N VAL A 89 -42.89 19.02 35.12
CA VAL A 89 -43.02 17.57 35.20
C VAL A 89 -42.05 17.07 36.27
N GLU A 90 -42.56 16.71 37.45
CA GLU A 90 -41.80 16.03 38.50
C GLU A 90 -41.97 14.51 38.48
N GLY A 91 -43.09 14.04 37.92
CA GLY A 91 -43.42 12.63 37.66
C GLY A 91 -43.32 12.28 36.18
N GLY A 92 -44.28 11.54 35.62
CA GLY A 92 -44.25 11.12 34.21
C GLY A 92 -45.20 11.89 33.29
N LEU A 93 -44.77 12.20 32.06
CA LEU A 93 -45.62 12.73 31.00
C LEU A 93 -45.63 11.79 29.78
N THR A 94 -46.82 11.38 29.34
CA THR A 94 -47.00 10.60 28.11
C THR A 94 -48.00 11.32 27.20
N ALA A 95 -47.53 12.07 26.22
CA ALA A 95 -48.37 12.68 25.20
C ALA A 95 -48.25 11.85 23.91
N SER A 96 -49.37 11.31 23.42
CA SER A 96 -49.39 10.36 22.29
C SER A 96 -50.43 10.78 21.26
N GLY A 97 -49.97 11.57 20.28
CA GLY A 97 -50.74 11.98 19.11
C GLY A 97 -50.67 10.98 17.95
N THR A 98 -51.15 11.41 16.79
CA THR A 98 -50.90 10.78 15.48
C THR A 98 -50.61 11.87 14.44
N ALA A 99 -50.17 11.50 13.23
CA ALA A 99 -49.95 12.46 12.14
C ALA A 99 -51.20 13.30 11.80
N ASP A 100 -52.38 12.68 11.78
CA ASP A 100 -53.67 13.35 11.55
C ASP A 100 -54.20 14.11 12.79
N GLN A 101 -53.80 13.70 14.00
CA GLN A 101 -54.31 14.21 15.27
C GLN A 101 -53.17 14.37 16.30
N PRO A 102 -52.26 15.33 16.09
CA PRO A 102 -51.17 15.59 17.03
C PRO A 102 -51.69 16.06 18.40
N VAL A 103 -50.86 15.93 19.43
CA VAL A 103 -51.05 16.69 20.68
C VAL A 103 -50.42 18.06 20.47
N VAL A 104 -51.17 19.14 20.69
CA VAL A 104 -50.70 20.52 20.42
C VAL A 104 -50.45 21.25 21.73
N PHE A 105 -49.22 21.71 21.94
CA PHE A 105 -48.82 22.61 23.03
C PHE A 105 -48.56 23.99 22.43
N THR A 106 -49.44 24.95 22.71
CA THR A 106 -49.44 26.28 22.08
C THR A 106 -49.90 27.38 23.04
N ARG A 107 -49.92 28.62 22.58
CA ARG A 107 -50.38 29.78 23.36
C ARG A 107 -51.92 29.91 23.39
N ASP A 108 -52.46 30.47 24.47
CA ASP A 108 -53.86 30.91 24.51
C ASP A 108 -54.02 32.33 23.92
N GLY A 109 -53.94 32.43 22.58
CA GLY A 109 -54.22 33.66 21.85
C GLY A 109 -53.39 33.88 20.59
N ASP A 110 -53.67 34.98 19.89
CA ASP A 110 -53.04 35.29 18.60
C ASP A 110 -51.62 35.91 18.72
N SER A 111 -51.15 36.23 19.94
CA SER A 111 -49.88 36.93 20.16
C SER A 111 -49.26 36.65 21.54
N GLY A 112 -47.97 36.99 21.68
CA GLY A 112 -47.15 36.65 22.83
C GLY A 112 -46.65 35.20 22.78
N ASN A 113 -45.90 34.80 23.81
CA ASN A 113 -45.36 33.46 23.98
C ASN A 113 -45.72 32.94 25.39
N TRP A 114 -45.75 31.62 25.55
CA TRP A 114 -45.90 30.96 26.85
C TRP A 114 -44.54 30.54 27.41
N GLY A 115 -44.51 29.80 28.54
CA GLY A 115 -43.27 29.33 29.14
C GLY A 115 -42.68 28.12 28.42
N ILE A 116 -42.56 26.99 29.13
CA ILE A 116 -41.82 25.78 28.70
C ILE A 116 -42.50 24.50 29.20
N LEU A 117 -42.17 23.36 28.60
CA LEU A 117 -42.32 22.04 29.23
C LEU A 117 -41.02 21.73 30.00
N TYR A 118 -41.04 21.88 31.32
CA TYR A 118 -39.87 21.65 32.18
C TYR A 118 -39.91 20.27 32.82
N PHE A 119 -38.99 19.39 32.43
CA PHE A 119 -38.77 18.10 33.08
C PHE A 119 -37.71 18.24 34.17
N HIS A 120 -38.16 18.07 35.41
CA HIS A 120 -37.35 18.13 36.62
C HIS A 120 -36.50 16.85 36.79
N SER A 121 -35.47 16.89 37.64
CA SER A 121 -34.57 15.75 37.89
C SER A 121 -35.24 14.51 38.50
N THR A 122 -36.46 14.66 39.01
CA THR A 122 -37.28 13.57 39.54
C THR A 122 -38.17 12.90 38.50
N ALA A 123 -38.29 13.47 37.29
CA ALA A 123 -39.26 13.03 36.29
C ALA A 123 -39.04 11.57 35.85
N ASP A 124 -40.14 10.88 35.53
CA ASP A 124 -40.10 9.50 35.04
C ASP A 124 -39.38 9.46 33.69
N SER A 125 -38.25 8.76 33.64
CA SER A 125 -37.41 8.62 32.44
C SER A 125 -38.07 7.81 31.31
N SER A 126 -39.25 7.24 31.54
CA SER A 126 -40.12 6.69 30.49
C SER A 126 -41.07 7.73 29.87
N SER A 127 -40.93 9.00 30.22
CA SER A 127 -41.71 10.10 29.62
C SER A 127 -41.49 10.19 28.11
N LEU A 128 -42.61 10.37 27.40
CA LEU A 128 -42.71 10.28 25.96
C LEU A 128 -43.57 11.44 25.43
N LEU A 129 -43.02 12.17 24.46
CA LEU A 129 -43.75 13.08 23.59
C LEU A 129 -43.73 12.45 22.19
N GLU A 130 -44.88 11.97 21.71
CA GLU A 130 -45.02 11.28 20.42
C GLU A 130 -46.09 11.99 19.57
N TYR A 131 -45.73 12.39 18.35
CA TYR A 131 -46.56 13.26 17.48
C TYR A 131 -47.06 14.54 18.20
N CYS A 132 -46.18 15.23 18.90
CA CYS A 132 -46.49 16.51 19.55
C CYS A 132 -46.08 17.70 18.66
N ARG A 133 -46.94 18.72 18.57
CA ARG A 133 -46.61 20.05 18.00
C ARG A 133 -46.41 21.02 19.17
N ILE A 134 -45.23 21.63 19.28
CA ILE A 134 -44.84 22.52 20.37
C ILE A 134 -44.41 23.85 19.75
N GLU A 135 -45.14 24.92 20.04
CA GLU A 135 -45.00 26.20 19.33
C GLU A 135 -45.25 27.44 20.19
N TYR A 136 -44.57 28.54 19.86
CA TYR A 136 -44.66 29.84 20.56
C TYR A 136 -44.30 29.80 22.06
N ALA A 137 -43.40 28.88 22.45
CA ALA A 137 -42.79 28.83 23.77
C ALA A 137 -41.70 29.91 23.94
N SER A 138 -41.24 30.08 25.17
CA SER A 138 -40.23 31.07 25.59
C SER A 138 -39.20 30.41 26.52
N ARG A 139 -38.62 31.18 27.44
CA ARG A 139 -37.77 30.72 28.54
C ARG A 139 -38.41 30.96 29.90
N VAL A 140 -37.87 30.32 30.94
CA VAL A 140 -38.20 30.63 32.35
C VAL A 140 -36.92 30.80 33.17
N LEU A 141 -36.86 31.88 33.95
CA LEU A 141 -35.69 32.30 34.73
C LEU A 141 -35.74 31.80 36.18
N HIS A 142 -34.55 31.56 36.73
CA HIS A 142 -34.28 31.26 38.14
C HIS A 142 -35.05 30.07 38.75
N ILE A 143 -35.49 29.09 37.94
CA ILE A 143 -36.15 27.86 38.46
C ILE A 143 -35.27 27.20 39.52
N ASN A 144 -33.96 27.15 39.24
CA ASN A 144 -32.90 26.82 40.17
C ASN A 144 -31.97 28.04 40.24
N ASP A 145 -31.40 28.38 41.41
CA ASP A 145 -30.67 29.64 41.72
C ASP A 145 -29.56 30.10 40.73
N TRP A 146 -29.12 29.24 39.80
CA TRP A 146 -27.96 29.49 38.93
C TRP A 146 -28.12 29.04 37.46
N VAL A 147 -29.33 28.64 37.02
CA VAL A 147 -29.57 28.13 35.65
C VAL A 147 -30.82 28.77 35.03
N GLU A 148 -30.67 29.36 33.84
CA GLU A 148 -31.79 29.74 32.97
C GLU A 148 -32.24 28.51 32.15
N TYR A 149 -33.55 28.28 32.05
CA TYR A 149 -34.10 27.19 31.24
C TYR A 149 -34.74 27.75 29.97
N ASN A 150 -34.00 27.62 28.87
CA ASN A 150 -34.22 28.39 27.64
C ASN A 150 -34.86 27.59 26.49
N GLY A 151 -35.32 26.36 26.71
CA GLY A 151 -35.90 25.52 25.66
C GLY A 151 -37.40 25.26 25.81
N ALA A 152 -38.13 25.26 24.70
CA ALA A 152 -39.56 24.90 24.62
C ALA A 152 -39.84 23.55 25.30
N VAL A 153 -38.93 22.59 25.10
CA VAL A 153 -38.72 21.46 26.01
C VAL A 153 -37.41 21.67 26.77
N SER A 154 -37.48 21.82 28.09
CA SER A 154 -36.33 22.04 28.98
C SER A 154 -36.14 20.87 29.94
N LEU A 155 -34.92 20.37 30.06
CA LEU A 155 -34.60 19.14 30.79
C LEU A 155 -33.48 19.39 31.81
N ASN A 156 -33.65 18.93 33.05
CA ASN A 156 -32.60 18.92 34.07
C ASN A 156 -32.37 17.52 34.63
N GLU A 157 -31.17 16.95 34.48
CA GLU A 157 -30.78 15.64 35.05
C GLU A 157 -31.76 14.50 34.70
N ASN A 158 -32.29 14.50 33.47
CA ASN A 158 -33.39 13.63 33.06
C ASN A 158 -33.27 13.07 31.64
N TYR A 159 -34.11 12.10 31.31
CA TYR A 159 -34.14 11.39 30.01
C TYR A 159 -35.58 11.38 29.51
N VAL A 160 -35.83 11.93 28.33
CA VAL A 160 -37.17 12.01 27.72
C VAL A 160 -37.07 11.56 26.27
N THR A 161 -38.03 10.75 25.81
CA THR A 161 -38.14 10.40 24.39
C THR A 161 -39.04 11.41 23.67
N LEU A 162 -38.53 12.04 22.61
CA LEU A 162 -39.29 12.88 21.70
C LEU A 162 -39.31 12.19 20.34
N ARG A 163 -40.51 11.89 19.82
CA ARG A 163 -40.68 11.15 18.57
C ARG A 163 -41.75 11.76 17.66
N ASN A 164 -41.44 11.93 16.37
CA ASN A 164 -42.37 12.50 15.38
C ASN A 164 -42.86 13.93 15.76
N CYS A 165 -42.09 14.64 16.59
CA CYS A 165 -42.50 15.93 17.14
C CYS A 165 -42.09 17.09 16.22
N LYS A 166 -42.92 18.13 16.18
CA LYS A 166 -42.62 19.41 15.53
C LYS A 166 -42.44 20.48 16.61
N ILE A 167 -41.22 20.99 16.78
CA ILE A 167 -40.87 22.02 17.76
C ILE A 167 -40.49 23.27 16.99
N VAL A 168 -41.44 24.19 16.84
CA VAL A 168 -41.39 25.23 15.80
C VAL A 168 -41.78 26.62 16.31
N HIS A 169 -41.23 27.68 15.71
CA HIS A 169 -41.61 29.07 15.96
C HIS A 169 -41.47 29.53 17.42
N ASN A 170 -40.47 29.02 18.15
CA ASN A 170 -40.23 29.35 19.56
C ASN A 170 -39.25 30.53 19.72
N ALA A 171 -39.40 31.29 20.80
CA ALA A 171 -38.62 32.52 21.03
C ALA A 171 -37.18 32.28 21.51
N TYR A 172 -36.93 31.11 22.08
CA TYR A 172 -35.60 30.63 22.49
C TYR A 172 -35.39 29.22 21.89
N ASP A 173 -34.71 28.31 22.58
CA ASP A 173 -34.30 27.01 22.03
C ASP A 173 -35.49 26.07 21.77
N GLY A 174 -35.35 25.15 20.82
CA GLY A 174 -36.31 24.05 20.64
C GLY A 174 -36.23 23.04 21.80
N VAL A 175 -35.04 22.49 22.03
CA VAL A 175 -34.74 21.61 23.17
C VAL A 175 -33.53 22.14 23.93
N PHE A 176 -33.68 22.31 25.25
CA PHE A 176 -32.60 22.68 26.17
C PHE A 176 -32.33 21.55 27.15
N ALA A 177 -31.09 21.09 27.23
CA ALA A 177 -30.66 19.97 28.06
C ALA A 177 -29.52 20.38 29.00
N ASN A 178 -29.72 20.19 30.30
CA ASN A 178 -28.71 20.40 31.35
C ASN A 178 -28.50 19.09 32.14
N SER A 179 -27.29 18.53 32.09
CA SER A 179 -26.96 17.21 32.69
C SER A 179 -27.90 16.07 32.24
N ALA A 180 -28.50 16.18 31.05
CA ALA A 180 -29.64 15.39 30.60
C ALA A 180 -29.33 14.60 29.32
N GLY A 181 -30.15 13.58 29.04
CA GLY A 181 -29.98 12.71 27.87
C GLY A 181 -31.30 12.43 27.13
N PRO A 182 -31.90 13.41 26.45
CA PRO A 182 -33.06 13.15 25.60
C PRO A 182 -32.70 12.31 24.36
N LEU A 183 -33.65 11.47 23.99
CA LEU A 183 -33.65 10.71 22.73
C LEU A 183 -34.62 11.40 21.76
N LEU A 184 -34.08 12.04 20.73
CA LEU A 184 -34.84 12.65 19.64
C LEU A 184 -34.84 11.70 18.44
N GLN A 185 -36.04 11.31 18.01
CA GLN A 185 -36.25 10.41 16.89
C GLN A 185 -37.26 11.02 15.92
N ASN A 186 -36.87 11.24 14.66
CA ASN A 186 -37.82 11.73 13.65
C ASN A 186 -38.49 13.08 14.03
N CYS A 187 -37.74 14.00 14.62
CA CYS A 187 -38.26 15.31 15.04
C CYS A 187 -37.89 16.42 14.04
N LEU A 188 -38.79 17.38 13.86
CA LEU A 188 -38.59 18.62 13.10
C LEU A 188 -38.41 19.78 14.08
N LEU A 189 -37.28 20.47 14.03
CA LEU A 189 -36.94 21.60 14.90
C LEU A 189 -36.55 22.81 14.06
N THR A 190 -37.48 23.77 13.89
CA THR A 190 -37.27 24.93 13.00
C THR A 190 -37.74 26.24 13.59
N ASP A 191 -37.17 27.35 13.11
CA ASP A 191 -37.61 28.71 13.47
C ASP A 191 -37.50 29.02 14.99
N ASN A 192 -36.71 28.22 15.72
CA ASN A 192 -36.28 28.45 17.10
C ASN A 192 -35.06 29.39 17.12
N ASP A 193 -34.50 29.65 18.31
CA ASP A 193 -33.23 30.37 18.43
C ASP A 193 -32.06 29.41 18.15
N ASN A 194 -31.84 28.43 19.02
CA ASN A 194 -31.11 27.22 18.67
C ASN A 194 -32.09 26.05 18.49
N GLY A 195 -31.80 25.11 17.59
CA GLY A 195 -32.58 23.87 17.48
C GLY A 195 -32.46 23.04 18.76
N ILE A 196 -31.23 22.73 19.16
CA ILE A 196 -30.89 21.99 20.37
C ILE A 196 -29.69 22.66 21.07
N MET A 197 -29.80 22.85 22.39
CA MET A 197 -28.75 23.37 23.27
C MET A 197 -28.48 22.37 24.39
N ALA A 198 -27.26 21.81 24.46
CA ALA A 198 -26.90 20.74 25.40
C ALA A 198 -25.66 21.12 26.24
N THR A 199 -25.75 21.06 27.58
CA THR A 199 -24.67 21.53 28.45
C THR A 199 -24.53 20.74 29.77
N ASN A 200 -23.38 20.90 30.42
CA ASN A 200 -23.01 20.28 31.71
C ASN A 200 -23.15 18.75 31.73
N TYR A 201 -22.34 18.02 30.97
CA TYR A 201 -22.33 16.54 30.97
C TYR A 201 -23.64 15.90 30.47
N CYS A 202 -24.16 16.42 29.36
CA CYS A 202 -25.27 15.78 28.62
C CYS A 202 -24.81 14.55 27.82
N ASP A 203 -25.76 13.66 27.49
CA ASP A 203 -25.58 12.49 26.62
C ASP A 203 -26.79 12.37 25.66
N LEU A 204 -26.72 13.06 24.52
CA LEU A 204 -27.85 13.19 23.58
C LEU A 204 -27.79 12.20 22.43
N GLN A 205 -28.96 11.68 22.03
CA GLN A 205 -29.14 10.88 20.83
C GLN A 205 -30.13 11.58 19.90
N VAL A 206 -29.66 11.95 18.69
CA VAL A 206 -30.43 12.68 17.68
C VAL A 206 -30.43 11.87 16.39
N THR A 207 -31.58 11.27 16.07
CA THR A 207 -31.70 10.27 14.99
C THR A 207 -32.84 10.62 14.04
N ASN A 208 -32.57 10.70 12.73
CA ASN A 208 -33.56 11.06 11.70
C ASN A 208 -34.23 12.43 11.92
N CYS A 209 -33.54 13.40 12.52
CA CYS A 209 -34.11 14.73 12.77
C CYS A 209 -33.84 15.71 11.62
N THR A 210 -34.77 16.64 11.37
CA THR A 210 -34.53 17.81 10.52
C THR A 210 -34.49 19.04 11.40
N ILE A 211 -33.35 19.72 11.44
CA ILE A 211 -33.05 20.82 12.35
C ILE A 211 -32.61 22.02 11.50
N ALA A 212 -33.57 22.86 11.11
CA ALA A 212 -33.39 23.80 10.00
C ALA A 212 -33.93 25.20 10.29
N ASN A 213 -33.37 26.23 9.66
CA ASN A 213 -33.81 27.63 9.77
C ASN A 213 -33.91 28.17 11.22
N ASN A 214 -33.13 27.65 12.17
CA ASN A 214 -33.02 28.20 13.52
C ASN A 214 -32.07 29.42 13.50
N ARG A 215 -32.38 30.47 14.28
CA ARG A 215 -31.74 31.80 14.16
C ARG A 215 -30.24 31.81 14.47
N SER A 216 -29.80 30.88 15.31
CA SER A 216 -28.43 30.72 15.79
C SER A 216 -27.90 29.35 15.33
N THR A 217 -27.82 28.35 16.22
CA THR A 217 -27.29 27.02 15.88
C THR A 217 -28.39 26.00 15.59
N GLY A 218 -28.10 25.02 14.74
CA GLY A 218 -28.89 23.79 14.70
C GLY A 218 -28.69 22.99 15.99
N TYR A 219 -27.44 22.74 16.36
CA TYR A 219 -27.04 22.06 17.59
C TYR A 219 -25.82 22.74 18.23
N ASN A 220 -25.91 23.10 19.51
CA ASN A 220 -24.77 23.59 20.29
C ASN A 220 -24.41 22.57 21.40
N ALA A 221 -23.20 22.02 21.32
CA ALA A 221 -22.57 21.24 22.37
C ALA A 221 -21.77 22.17 23.31
N GLY A 222 -22.42 22.54 24.42
CA GLY A 222 -21.90 23.38 25.50
C GLY A 222 -20.76 22.72 26.28
N TYR A 223 -20.84 22.66 27.62
CA TYR A 223 -19.74 22.12 28.43
C TYR A 223 -19.83 20.60 28.68
N ASN A 224 -18.80 19.86 28.25
CA ASN A 224 -18.63 18.42 28.47
C ASN A 224 -19.79 17.55 27.93
N ALA A 225 -20.51 17.99 26.90
CA ALA A 225 -21.58 17.23 26.29
C ALA A 225 -21.02 16.10 25.42
N VAL A 226 -21.56 14.89 25.58
CA VAL A 226 -21.41 13.77 24.66
C VAL A 226 -22.67 13.74 23.78
N SER A 227 -22.52 13.46 22.50
CA SER A 227 -23.66 13.47 21.57
C SER A 227 -23.47 12.49 20.41
N HIS A 228 -24.56 11.83 20.04
CA HIS A 228 -24.64 10.87 18.95
C HIS A 228 -25.68 11.35 17.94
N VAL A 229 -25.20 11.91 16.83
CA VAL A 229 -26.01 12.48 15.75
C VAL A 229 -25.96 11.54 14.55
N ILE A 230 -27.11 10.98 14.19
CA ILE A 230 -27.25 9.93 13.18
C ILE A 230 -28.34 10.33 12.19
N ASN A 231 -28.04 10.21 10.89
CA ASN A 231 -29.03 10.33 9.83
C ASN A 231 -29.89 11.61 9.87
N SER A 232 -29.32 12.74 10.31
CA SER A 232 -30.06 13.97 10.56
C SER A 232 -29.65 15.09 9.58
N VAL A 233 -30.53 16.06 9.36
CA VAL A 233 -30.32 17.17 8.40
C VAL A 233 -30.26 18.48 9.16
N PHE A 234 -29.17 19.23 8.93
CA PHE A 234 -28.95 20.57 9.45
C PHE A 234 -28.80 21.54 8.27
N TRP A 235 -29.71 22.50 8.13
CA TRP A 235 -29.72 23.40 6.96
C TRP A 235 -30.35 24.76 7.25
N GLY A 236 -29.80 25.84 6.69
CA GLY A 236 -30.36 27.19 6.83
C GLY A 236 -30.30 27.81 8.24
N ASN A 237 -29.70 27.11 9.22
CA ASN A 237 -29.31 27.70 10.50
C ASN A 237 -28.11 28.66 10.27
N GLN A 238 -27.81 29.57 11.20
CA GLN A 238 -26.58 30.39 11.10
C GLN A 238 -25.31 29.53 11.21
N THR A 239 -25.36 28.48 12.03
CA THR A 239 -24.37 27.39 12.12
C THR A 239 -25.13 26.07 12.25
N SER A 240 -24.77 25.00 11.54
CA SER A 240 -25.42 23.69 11.72
C SER A 240 -25.10 23.09 13.08
N LEU A 241 -23.81 23.09 13.43
CA LEU A 241 -23.26 22.39 14.59
C LEU A 241 -22.09 23.17 15.19
N GLU A 242 -22.15 23.42 16.50
CA GLU A 242 -21.10 24.07 17.29
C GLU A 242 -20.69 23.17 18.47
N SER A 243 -19.39 23.11 18.78
CA SER A 243 -18.88 22.35 19.93
C SER A 243 -17.76 23.10 20.65
N ASN A 244 -17.74 22.99 21.97
CA ASN A 244 -16.62 23.45 22.80
C ASN A 244 -15.53 22.38 22.90
N LEU A 245 -14.29 22.80 23.20
CA LEU A 245 -13.08 21.96 23.29
C LEU A 245 -13.13 20.77 24.27
N THR A 246 -14.14 20.71 25.13
CA THR A 246 -14.31 19.61 26.11
C THR A 246 -15.52 18.74 25.83
N SER A 247 -16.26 19.03 24.75
CA SER A 247 -17.43 18.28 24.29
C SER A 247 -17.09 17.44 23.06
N THR A 248 -17.88 16.39 22.83
CA THR A 248 -17.67 15.42 21.74
C THR A 248 -18.98 15.12 21.03
N VAL A 249 -19.11 15.54 19.77
CA VAL A 249 -20.26 15.21 18.91
C VAL A 249 -19.83 14.18 17.88
N SER A 250 -20.28 12.93 18.02
CA SER A 250 -20.13 11.92 16.96
C SER A 250 -21.23 12.08 15.93
N LEU A 251 -20.85 12.05 14.65
CA LEU A 251 -21.71 12.45 13.54
C LEU A 251 -21.61 11.42 12.40
N SER A 252 -22.72 10.79 12.05
CA SER A 252 -22.80 9.80 10.96
C SER A 252 -24.03 9.98 10.06
N PHE A 253 -23.88 9.63 8.79
CA PHE A 253 -24.95 9.62 7.77
C PHE A 253 -25.81 10.91 7.71
N SER A 254 -25.27 12.07 8.11
CA SER A 254 -26.02 13.31 8.31
C SER A 254 -25.66 14.37 7.27
N LEU A 255 -26.59 15.28 6.94
CA LEU A 255 -26.41 16.37 5.98
C LEU A 255 -26.24 17.71 6.70
N LEU A 256 -25.26 18.52 6.27
CA LEU A 256 -24.90 19.81 6.87
C LEU A 256 -24.71 20.91 5.81
N ALA A 257 -24.91 22.17 6.21
CA ALA A 257 -24.77 23.34 5.35
C ALA A 257 -23.32 23.75 5.03
N GLU A 258 -22.38 23.44 5.92
CA GLU A 258 -20.97 23.83 5.85
C GLU A 258 -20.19 22.99 4.83
N GLU A 259 -19.20 23.60 4.15
CA GLU A 259 -18.32 22.93 3.16
C GLU A 259 -17.35 21.92 3.79
N ALA A 260 -17.13 22.02 5.11
CA ALA A 260 -16.34 21.10 5.91
C ALA A 260 -17.06 20.85 7.25
N LEU A 261 -16.78 19.71 7.88
CA LEU A 261 -17.35 19.41 9.20
C LEU A 261 -16.84 20.40 10.25
N PRO A 262 -17.72 20.95 11.12
CA PRO A 262 -17.39 22.11 11.91
C PRO A 262 -16.51 21.81 13.14
N ALA A 263 -15.30 22.39 13.12
CA ALA A 263 -14.45 22.67 14.28
C ALA A 263 -13.95 21.48 15.14
N GLU A 264 -13.11 21.81 16.13
CA GLU A 264 -12.57 20.84 17.09
C GLU A 264 -13.67 20.29 18.01
N GLY A 265 -13.75 18.97 18.15
CA GLY A 265 -14.75 18.28 18.99
C GLY A 265 -15.82 17.50 18.21
N VAL A 266 -15.94 17.68 16.90
CA VAL A 266 -16.85 16.88 16.06
C VAL A 266 -16.10 15.68 15.46
N ALA A 267 -16.58 14.46 15.75
CA ALA A 267 -16.02 13.21 15.24
C ALA A 267 -16.80 12.72 14.02
N ASN A 268 -16.11 12.55 12.89
CA ASN A 268 -16.69 12.07 11.64
C ASN A 268 -16.72 10.54 11.60
N GLU A 269 -17.85 9.94 11.96
CA GLU A 269 -18.07 8.49 11.91
C GLU A 269 -18.49 8.00 10.50
N GLY A 270 -18.53 8.90 9.50
CA GLY A 270 -18.70 8.58 8.09
C GLY A 270 -20.13 8.68 7.55
N GLY A 271 -20.26 8.60 6.22
CA GLY A 271 -21.54 8.69 5.50
C GLY A 271 -22.16 10.09 5.41
N ASN A 272 -21.53 11.10 6.01
CA ASN A 272 -22.05 12.48 6.05
C ASN A 272 -21.99 13.21 4.68
N ILE A 273 -22.86 14.19 4.50
CA ILE A 273 -22.96 15.08 3.32
C ILE A 273 -22.80 16.53 3.79
N THR A 274 -22.06 17.34 3.04
CA THR A 274 -21.63 18.70 3.43
C THR A 274 -21.77 19.68 2.26
N ALA A 275 -22.36 20.85 2.50
CA ALA A 275 -22.61 21.92 1.53
C ALA A 275 -23.36 21.50 0.25
N ILE A 276 -24.38 20.65 0.39
CA ILE A 276 -25.31 20.32 -0.71
C ILE A 276 -26.75 20.45 -0.21
N ASP A 277 -27.58 21.18 -0.95
CA ASP A 277 -28.95 21.48 -0.54
C ASP A 277 -29.78 20.19 -0.37
N PRO A 278 -30.51 20.01 0.75
CA PRO A 278 -31.45 18.91 0.92
C PRO A 278 -32.67 19.02 -0.02
N PHE A 279 -32.81 20.12 -0.77
CA PHE A 279 -33.88 20.43 -1.71
C PHE A 279 -35.28 20.21 -1.09
N PHE A 280 -35.57 20.96 -0.02
CA PHE A 280 -36.87 20.91 0.65
C PHE A 280 -38.04 21.38 -0.23
N ALA A 281 -39.24 20.87 0.02
CA ALA A 281 -40.45 21.13 -0.75
C ALA A 281 -40.87 22.61 -0.74
N ASP A 282 -41.25 23.18 0.40
CA ASP A 282 -41.51 24.62 0.59
C ASP A 282 -41.35 25.04 2.06
N THR A 283 -40.12 25.45 2.42
CA THR A 283 -39.77 25.91 3.76
C THR A 283 -40.52 27.17 4.19
N ALA A 284 -41.09 27.95 3.27
CA ALA A 284 -41.92 29.11 3.59
C ALA A 284 -43.37 28.71 4.02
N SER A 285 -43.68 27.41 4.00
CA SER A 285 -44.97 26.84 4.44
C SER A 285 -44.85 25.79 5.56
N ASP A 286 -43.70 25.72 6.23
CA ASP A 286 -43.29 24.64 7.15
C ASP A 286 -43.18 23.24 6.49
N ASP A 287 -43.04 23.16 5.16
CA ASP A 287 -42.89 21.89 4.42
C ASP A 287 -41.41 21.59 4.12
N TYR A 288 -40.83 20.82 5.02
CA TYR A 288 -39.44 20.34 4.96
C TYR A 288 -39.34 18.89 4.42
N SER A 289 -40.33 18.41 3.65
CA SER A 289 -40.21 17.16 2.89
C SER A 289 -39.23 17.29 1.72
N LEU A 290 -38.67 16.18 1.22
CA LEU A 290 -37.60 16.19 0.20
C LEU A 290 -38.16 16.24 -1.23
N ARG A 291 -37.45 16.90 -2.15
CA ARG A 291 -37.72 16.86 -3.61
C ARG A 291 -36.95 15.74 -4.32
N SER A 292 -37.40 15.37 -5.51
CA SER A 292 -36.92 14.22 -6.30
C SER A 292 -35.46 14.25 -6.80
N ASN A 293 -34.73 15.36 -6.59
CA ASN A 293 -33.30 15.51 -6.88
C ASN A 293 -32.44 15.57 -5.59
N SER A 294 -33.05 15.47 -4.40
CA SER A 294 -32.38 15.64 -3.12
C SER A 294 -31.23 14.66 -2.89
N PHE A 295 -30.14 15.18 -2.31
CA PHE A 295 -28.97 14.38 -1.93
C PHE A 295 -29.20 13.55 -0.65
N ALA A 296 -30.27 13.83 0.11
CA ALA A 296 -30.65 13.09 1.32
C ALA A 296 -31.37 11.76 1.03
N ILE A 297 -31.90 11.57 -0.18
CA ILE A 297 -32.71 10.38 -0.55
C ILE A 297 -31.84 9.13 -0.64
N ASN A 298 -32.25 8.06 0.07
CA ASN A 298 -31.55 6.79 0.26
C ASN A 298 -30.08 6.94 0.70
N ALA A 299 -29.72 8.07 1.29
CA ALA A 299 -28.34 8.40 1.66
C ALA A 299 -27.99 7.99 3.10
N GLY A 300 -29.00 7.63 3.91
CA GLY A 300 -28.86 7.22 5.30
C GLY A 300 -28.23 5.84 5.53
N THR A 301 -28.25 5.40 6.79
CA THR A 301 -27.83 4.05 7.16
C THR A 301 -28.79 2.98 6.63
N ALA A 302 -28.25 1.84 6.21
CA ALA A 302 -29.02 0.63 5.88
C ALA A 302 -29.33 -0.22 7.12
N ASP A 303 -28.59 -0.03 8.21
CA ASP A 303 -28.85 -0.70 9.50
C ASP A 303 -29.55 0.28 10.44
N THR A 304 -30.82 -0.01 10.74
CA THR A 304 -31.65 0.71 11.71
C THR A 304 -31.76 -0.04 13.05
N SER A 305 -31.07 -1.17 13.20
CA SER A 305 -31.12 -1.96 14.43
C SER A 305 -30.49 -1.19 15.61
N GLY A 306 -31.12 -1.28 16.78
CA GLY A 306 -30.74 -0.47 17.95
C GLY A 306 -31.23 0.98 17.92
N LEU A 307 -31.42 1.62 16.76
CA LEU A 307 -31.84 3.04 16.66
C LEU A 307 -33.25 3.33 17.19
N GLY A 308 -34.09 2.29 17.34
CA GLY A 308 -35.41 2.39 17.97
C GLY A 308 -36.42 3.27 17.24
N LEU A 309 -36.21 3.50 15.94
CA LEU A 309 -37.01 4.42 15.11
C LEU A 309 -38.49 3.98 14.97
N PRO A 310 -39.41 4.94 14.77
CA PRO A 310 -40.78 4.64 14.34
C PRO A 310 -40.81 3.95 12.97
N ALA A 311 -41.87 3.16 12.72
CA ALA A 311 -42.08 2.49 11.44
C ALA A 311 -42.44 3.44 10.27
N VAL A 312 -42.80 4.70 10.58
CA VAL A 312 -43.16 5.74 9.60
C VAL A 312 -42.49 7.07 9.92
N ASP A 313 -42.36 7.93 8.91
CA ASP A 313 -41.80 9.28 8.99
C ASP A 313 -42.77 10.30 9.63
N ALA A 314 -42.40 11.59 9.63
CA ALA A 314 -43.24 12.65 10.20
C ALA A 314 -44.51 13.00 9.36
N ALA A 315 -44.69 12.38 8.19
CA ALA A 315 -45.87 12.50 7.33
C ALA A 315 -46.73 11.21 7.25
N GLY A 316 -46.20 10.06 7.70
CA GLY A 316 -46.86 8.75 7.65
C GLY A 316 -46.32 7.79 6.58
N THR A 317 -45.23 8.13 5.90
CA THR A 317 -44.52 7.29 4.91
C THR A 317 -43.74 6.18 5.59
N GLU A 318 -43.70 4.95 5.04
CA GLU A 318 -42.91 3.83 5.61
C GLU A 318 -41.40 4.14 5.62
N ARG A 319 -40.73 3.90 6.75
CA ARG A 319 -39.34 4.34 7.00
C ARG A 319 -38.23 3.61 6.26
N ILE A 320 -38.52 2.57 5.47
CA ILE A 320 -37.54 1.89 4.60
C ILE A 320 -38.24 1.54 3.28
N LEU A 321 -38.14 2.42 2.29
CA LEU A 321 -38.83 2.26 1.01
C LEU A 321 -37.95 1.59 -0.07
N TYR A 322 -36.62 1.75 0.01
CA TYR A 322 -35.66 1.23 -0.98
C TYR A 322 -34.33 0.75 -0.33
N ASP A 323 -34.40 -0.21 0.60
CA ASP A 323 -33.28 -0.82 1.36
C ASP A 323 -32.44 0.15 2.25
N ARG A 324 -32.70 1.46 2.21
CA ARG A 324 -32.17 2.48 3.10
C ARG A 324 -33.26 3.44 3.57
N ILE A 325 -32.86 4.30 4.51
CA ILE A 325 -33.63 5.42 5.04
C ILE A 325 -33.15 6.73 4.42
N ASP A 326 -34.03 7.72 4.31
CA ASP A 326 -33.68 9.09 3.94
C ASP A 326 -33.10 9.86 5.15
N MET A 327 -32.20 10.81 4.89
CA MET A 327 -31.68 11.68 5.94
C MET A 327 -32.77 12.66 6.42
N GLY A 328 -32.98 12.73 7.74
CA GLY A 328 -33.92 13.67 8.38
C GLY A 328 -35.35 13.14 8.59
N ALA A 329 -36.28 14.05 8.84
CA ALA A 329 -37.62 13.78 9.40
C ALA A 329 -38.68 13.26 8.39
N TYR A 330 -38.33 13.18 7.10
CA TYR A 330 -39.26 12.76 6.03
C TYR A 330 -38.59 11.73 5.10
N GLU A 331 -39.42 10.90 4.46
CA GLU A 331 -39.01 9.89 3.47
C GLU A 331 -39.66 10.16 2.11
N PHE A 332 -38.90 10.00 1.04
CA PHE A 332 -39.34 10.28 -0.32
C PHE A 332 -39.99 9.06 -1.00
N ALA A 333 -41.33 9.00 -0.95
CA ALA A 333 -42.12 7.92 -1.56
C ALA A 333 -42.22 7.94 -3.11
N GLY A 334 -41.51 8.85 -3.79
CA GLY A 334 -41.66 9.09 -5.23
C GLY A 334 -40.61 8.39 -6.10
N SER A 335 -40.69 8.63 -7.43
CA SER A 335 -39.55 8.39 -8.32
C SER A 335 -38.55 9.53 -8.21
N TYR A 336 -37.29 9.21 -7.93
CA TYR A 336 -36.19 10.17 -7.81
C TYR A 336 -35.14 9.90 -8.89
N LEU A 337 -34.43 10.95 -9.31
CA LEU A 337 -33.32 10.89 -10.24
C LEU A 337 -32.38 12.06 -9.94
N ARG A 338 -31.09 11.75 -9.79
CA ARG A 338 -30.05 12.70 -9.37
C ARG A 338 -28.75 12.43 -10.12
N LEU A 339 -28.18 13.44 -10.76
CA LEU A 339 -26.82 13.42 -11.27
C LEU A 339 -25.84 13.56 -10.09
N THR A 340 -24.67 12.92 -10.19
CA THR A 340 -23.64 13.00 -9.14
C THR A 340 -22.25 13.33 -9.67
N VAL A 341 -21.99 13.04 -10.95
CA VAL A 341 -20.79 13.48 -11.68
C VAL A 341 -21.17 13.63 -13.17
N PRO A 342 -20.78 14.72 -13.88
CA PRO A 342 -20.19 15.95 -13.37
C PRO A 342 -21.30 16.83 -12.76
N ASN A 343 -21.02 17.52 -11.67
CA ASN A 343 -21.99 18.40 -11.02
C ASN A 343 -21.57 19.88 -10.97
N GLY A 344 -20.34 20.20 -11.35
CA GLY A 344 -19.85 21.57 -11.48
C GLY A 344 -18.39 21.71 -11.04
N TRP A 345 -17.70 22.65 -11.67
CA TRP A 345 -16.29 22.98 -11.41
C TRP A 345 -15.28 21.85 -11.72
N GLU A 346 -15.69 20.71 -12.27
CA GLU A 346 -14.74 19.72 -12.80
C GLU A 346 -14.02 20.25 -14.05
N SER A 347 -12.84 19.69 -14.33
CA SER A 347 -12.14 19.91 -15.58
C SER A 347 -11.81 18.57 -16.24
N TRP A 348 -12.38 18.36 -17.42
CA TRP A 348 -12.37 17.10 -18.14
C TRP A 348 -11.54 17.24 -19.42
N LYS A 349 -10.41 16.53 -19.44
CA LYS A 349 -9.44 16.65 -20.52
C LYS A 349 -9.89 15.92 -21.78
N ILE A 350 -9.79 16.59 -22.93
CA ILE A 350 -10.07 16.05 -24.27
C ILE A 350 -9.33 14.73 -24.51
N GLY A 351 -10.04 13.75 -25.06
CA GLY A 351 -9.49 12.43 -25.40
C GLY A 351 -9.26 11.48 -24.21
N THR A 352 -9.52 11.92 -22.98
CA THR A 352 -9.57 11.05 -21.79
C THR A 352 -10.95 10.45 -21.61
N THR A 353 -11.07 9.38 -20.80
CA THR A 353 -12.36 8.77 -20.48
C THR A 353 -12.82 9.21 -19.08
N GLN A 354 -14.01 9.80 -18.98
CA GLN A 354 -14.57 10.32 -17.74
C GLN A 354 -15.93 9.65 -17.45
N THR A 355 -16.10 9.11 -16.24
CA THR A 355 -17.35 8.45 -15.85
C THR A 355 -18.40 9.47 -15.37
N ILE A 356 -19.43 9.71 -16.18
CA ILE A 356 -20.69 10.34 -15.75
C ILE A 356 -21.36 9.39 -14.74
N ARG A 357 -21.94 9.88 -13.64
CA ARG A 357 -22.58 9.06 -12.59
C ARG A 357 -23.91 9.64 -12.13
N TRP A 358 -24.88 8.77 -11.83
CA TRP A 358 -26.22 9.15 -11.38
C TRP A 358 -26.82 8.10 -10.44
N GLN A 359 -27.79 8.52 -9.63
CA GLN A 359 -28.57 7.67 -8.72
C GLN A 359 -30.07 7.91 -8.94
N SER A 360 -30.85 6.83 -8.96
CA SER A 360 -32.30 6.85 -9.18
C SER A 360 -32.95 5.53 -8.78
N ASN A 361 -34.28 5.54 -8.62
CA ASN A 361 -35.11 4.34 -8.56
C ASN A 361 -35.92 4.08 -9.85
N VAL A 362 -35.64 4.80 -10.96
CA VAL A 362 -36.29 4.54 -12.26
C VAL A 362 -35.65 3.33 -12.95
N ALA A 363 -36.32 2.75 -13.95
CA ALA A 363 -35.81 1.57 -14.65
C ALA A 363 -34.60 1.86 -15.56
N SER A 364 -34.61 3.02 -16.24
CA SER A 364 -33.61 3.38 -17.24
C SER A 364 -33.57 4.87 -17.51
N VAL A 365 -32.40 5.39 -17.89
CA VAL A 365 -32.16 6.81 -18.17
C VAL A 365 -31.55 7.07 -19.54
N ASP A 366 -31.80 8.26 -20.07
CA ASP A 366 -31.12 8.84 -21.23
C ASP A 366 -30.16 9.95 -20.76
N LEU A 367 -29.00 10.06 -21.41
CA LEU A 367 -27.93 10.99 -21.10
C LEU A 367 -27.71 11.98 -22.25
N GLU A 368 -27.56 13.25 -21.90
CA GLU A 368 -27.28 14.35 -22.83
C GLU A 368 -26.16 15.24 -22.27
N TYR A 369 -25.46 15.97 -23.14
CA TYR A 369 -24.53 17.02 -22.74
C TYR A 369 -24.76 18.33 -23.51
N SER A 370 -24.30 19.43 -22.94
CA SER A 370 -24.28 20.77 -23.49
C SER A 370 -22.84 21.29 -23.45
N VAL A 371 -22.47 22.15 -24.41
CA VAL A 371 -21.19 22.91 -24.40
C VAL A 371 -21.41 24.43 -24.36
N ASP A 372 -22.66 24.88 -24.20
CA ASP A 372 -23.07 26.29 -24.33
C ASP A 372 -24.01 26.77 -23.21
N ASN A 373 -23.84 26.22 -21.99
CA ASN A 373 -24.68 26.49 -20.83
C ASN A 373 -26.18 26.20 -21.08
N GLY A 374 -26.44 25.02 -21.66
CA GLY A 374 -27.77 24.44 -21.80
C GLY A 374 -28.65 25.04 -22.90
N GLN A 375 -28.09 25.85 -23.82
CA GLN A 375 -28.84 26.39 -24.96
C GLN A 375 -29.10 25.31 -26.02
N ASN A 376 -28.14 24.40 -26.24
CA ASN A 376 -28.27 23.24 -27.10
C ASN A 376 -27.85 21.97 -26.35
N TRP A 377 -28.60 20.88 -26.56
CA TRP A 377 -28.33 19.58 -25.94
C TRP A 377 -28.07 18.51 -27.00
N LEU A 378 -27.04 17.71 -26.75
CA LEU A 378 -26.55 16.65 -27.63
C LEU A 378 -26.70 15.29 -26.92
N ALA A 379 -27.37 14.35 -27.58
CA ALA A 379 -27.56 13.00 -27.04
C ALA A 379 -26.22 12.25 -26.93
N LEU A 380 -25.96 11.71 -25.75
CA LEU A 380 -24.69 11.08 -25.37
C LEU A 380 -24.86 9.55 -25.25
N ALA A 381 -25.91 9.10 -24.58
CA ALA A 381 -26.34 7.70 -24.53
C ALA A 381 -27.84 7.60 -24.25
N GLY A 382 -28.47 6.47 -24.55
CA GLY A 382 -29.89 6.23 -24.24
C GLY A 382 -30.13 4.84 -23.66
N GLY A 383 -31.22 4.67 -22.91
CA GLY A 383 -31.62 3.41 -22.29
C GLY A 383 -30.60 2.82 -21.31
N GLN A 384 -29.80 3.67 -20.65
CA GLN A 384 -28.82 3.25 -19.64
C GLN A 384 -29.51 2.76 -18.36
N PRO A 385 -28.87 1.95 -17.51
CA PRO A 385 -29.46 1.49 -16.26
C PRO A 385 -29.93 2.62 -15.33
N GLY A 386 -31.01 2.40 -14.59
CA GLY A 386 -31.61 3.39 -13.68
C GLY A 386 -30.61 4.08 -12.74
N SER A 387 -29.71 3.34 -12.09
CA SER A 387 -28.59 3.86 -11.33
C SER A 387 -27.28 3.32 -11.90
N GLY A 388 -26.20 4.11 -11.88
CA GLY A 388 -24.89 3.65 -12.32
C GLY A 388 -23.96 4.77 -12.78
N GLY A 389 -23.16 4.44 -13.78
CA GLY A 389 -22.29 5.39 -14.47
C GLY A 389 -22.07 5.01 -15.93
N TYR A 390 -21.61 5.97 -16.71
CA TYR A 390 -21.32 5.85 -18.14
C TYR A 390 -19.94 6.46 -18.43
N ASP A 391 -19.05 5.67 -19.02
CA ASP A 391 -17.70 6.09 -19.38
C ASP A 391 -17.71 6.85 -20.71
N TRP A 392 -17.58 8.17 -20.62
CA TRP A 392 -17.60 9.08 -21.76
C TRP A 392 -16.18 9.45 -22.21
N LEU A 393 -15.84 9.10 -23.45
CA LEU A 393 -14.64 9.62 -24.12
C LEU A 393 -14.86 11.09 -24.49
N ILE A 394 -14.13 12.00 -23.83
CA ILE A 394 -14.32 13.45 -23.97
C ILE A 394 -14.02 13.91 -25.41
N PRO A 395 -14.98 14.54 -26.11
CA PRO A 395 -14.82 14.98 -27.49
C PRO A 395 -13.83 16.13 -27.62
N ASN A 396 -13.27 16.33 -28.81
CA ASN A 396 -12.35 17.43 -29.11
C ASN A 396 -13.10 18.76 -29.35
N GLU A 397 -13.79 19.24 -28.31
CA GLU A 397 -14.64 20.43 -28.33
C GLU A 397 -14.45 21.21 -27.02
N LEU A 398 -13.60 22.25 -27.05
CA LEU A 398 -13.25 23.07 -25.89
C LEU A 398 -14.41 23.96 -25.45
N SER A 399 -14.77 23.95 -24.17
CA SER A 399 -15.70 24.92 -23.57
C SER A 399 -15.59 24.97 -22.05
N GLU A 400 -15.69 26.17 -21.47
CA GLU A 400 -15.85 26.40 -20.01
C GLU A 400 -17.35 26.45 -19.60
N GLN A 401 -18.27 26.06 -20.48
CA GLN A 401 -19.73 26.13 -20.30
C GLN A 401 -20.43 24.76 -20.43
N CYS A 402 -19.75 23.68 -20.05
CA CYS A 402 -20.28 22.33 -20.23
C CYS A 402 -21.29 21.96 -19.14
N LEU A 403 -22.33 21.20 -19.50
CA LEU A 403 -23.32 20.63 -18.58
C LEU A 403 -23.65 19.20 -19.04
N VAL A 404 -24.00 18.31 -18.10
CA VAL A 404 -24.61 17.00 -18.40
C VAL A 404 -26.04 17.00 -17.85
N ARG A 405 -26.94 16.32 -18.55
CA ARG A 405 -28.30 16.02 -18.10
C ARG A 405 -28.54 14.52 -18.14
N VAL A 406 -29.22 14.02 -17.11
CA VAL A 406 -29.77 12.66 -17.04
C VAL A 406 -31.29 12.77 -16.95
N SER A 407 -32.03 11.96 -17.72
CA SER A 407 -33.49 11.98 -17.74
C SER A 407 -34.07 10.57 -17.74
N ASN A 408 -35.23 10.37 -17.12
CA ASN A 408 -35.92 9.09 -17.15
C ASN A 408 -36.43 8.78 -18.56
N ALA A 409 -35.95 7.70 -19.18
CA ALA A 409 -36.27 7.34 -20.56
C ALA A 409 -37.77 7.00 -20.80
N ALA A 410 -38.54 6.80 -19.73
CA ALA A 410 -40.00 6.61 -19.79
C ALA A 410 -40.81 7.89 -19.52
N ASP A 411 -40.22 8.88 -18.85
CA ASP A 411 -40.83 10.20 -18.58
C ASP A 411 -39.73 11.27 -18.44
N PRO A 412 -39.34 11.93 -19.56
CA PRO A 412 -38.30 12.95 -19.55
C PRO A 412 -38.61 14.23 -18.75
N SER A 413 -39.80 14.33 -18.12
CA SER A 413 -40.06 15.41 -17.15
C SER A 413 -39.44 15.14 -15.78
N LEU A 414 -39.13 13.88 -15.46
CA LEU A 414 -38.21 13.52 -14.38
C LEU A 414 -36.79 13.50 -14.94
N ALA A 415 -36.09 14.62 -14.77
CA ALA A 415 -34.72 14.81 -15.22
C ALA A 415 -33.94 15.65 -14.21
N ASP A 416 -32.61 15.50 -14.22
CA ASP A 416 -31.67 16.25 -13.40
C ASP A 416 -30.41 16.58 -14.20
N GLN A 417 -29.68 17.62 -13.81
CA GLN A 417 -28.52 18.11 -14.56
C GLN A 417 -27.44 18.65 -13.63
N SER A 418 -26.23 18.89 -14.16
CA SER A 418 -25.14 19.50 -13.40
C SER A 418 -25.59 20.83 -12.76
N ASP A 419 -25.44 20.95 -11.43
CA ASP A 419 -25.79 22.15 -10.64
C ASP A 419 -25.00 23.40 -11.09
N THR A 420 -23.80 23.21 -11.63
CA THR A 420 -22.97 24.28 -12.23
C THR A 420 -22.19 23.75 -13.44
N THR A 421 -21.69 24.65 -14.28
CA THR A 421 -20.88 24.30 -15.44
C THR A 421 -19.54 23.65 -15.07
N PHE A 422 -19.13 22.68 -15.86
CA PHE A 422 -17.77 22.11 -15.85
C PHE A 422 -17.00 22.51 -17.13
N ILE A 423 -15.70 22.23 -17.16
CA ILE A 423 -14.80 22.64 -18.24
C ILE A 423 -14.38 21.42 -19.07
N ILE A 424 -14.49 21.49 -20.41
CA ILE A 424 -13.75 20.62 -21.33
C ILE A 424 -12.53 21.38 -21.87
N SER A 425 -11.34 20.84 -21.65
CA SER A 425 -10.04 21.49 -21.90
C SER A 425 -9.01 20.53 -22.51
N ASP A 426 -7.96 21.05 -23.14
CA ASP A 426 -6.77 20.30 -23.54
C ASP A 426 -5.85 19.94 -22.35
N LYS A 427 -6.10 20.55 -21.17
CA LYS A 427 -5.36 20.39 -19.92
C LYS A 427 -6.33 20.05 -18.78
N THR A 428 -5.85 19.43 -17.70
CA THR A 428 -6.67 19.18 -16.50
C THR A 428 -6.56 20.38 -15.56
N ILE A 429 -7.58 21.23 -15.48
CA ILE A 429 -7.57 22.42 -14.62
C ILE A 429 -7.89 22.04 -13.17
N ILE A 430 -7.03 22.47 -12.24
CA ILE A 430 -7.26 22.47 -10.80
C ILE A 430 -7.58 23.92 -10.39
N PRO A 431 -8.82 24.23 -9.95
CA PRO A 431 -9.19 25.58 -9.52
C PRO A 431 -8.56 25.94 -8.17
N ASP A 432 -8.70 27.21 -7.79
CA ASP A 432 -8.30 27.73 -6.48
C ASP A 432 -9.07 27.05 -5.33
N GLY A 433 -8.47 26.99 -4.14
CA GLY A 433 -8.97 26.30 -2.95
C GLY A 433 -9.16 24.77 -3.08
N LYS A 434 -8.74 24.13 -4.18
CA LYS A 434 -9.14 22.74 -4.46
C LYS A 434 -8.34 21.74 -3.62
N ARG A 435 -9.05 20.98 -2.78
CA ARG A 435 -8.51 19.79 -2.11
C ARG A 435 -8.16 18.70 -3.15
N VAL A 436 -6.92 18.20 -3.14
CA VAL A 436 -6.39 17.24 -4.12
C VAL A 436 -5.68 16.06 -3.44
N PHE A 437 -5.90 14.85 -3.97
CA PHE A 437 -5.38 13.58 -3.45
C PHE A 437 -5.53 12.48 -4.51
N GLY A 438 -5.03 11.27 -4.23
CA GLY A 438 -5.07 10.15 -5.17
C GLY A 438 -3.86 10.14 -6.09
N THR A 439 -4.05 9.80 -7.37
CA THR A 439 -2.95 9.67 -8.35
C THR A 439 -3.17 10.56 -9.55
N TRP A 440 -2.18 11.40 -9.85
CA TRP A 440 -2.08 12.16 -11.10
C TRP A 440 -1.28 11.34 -12.11
N THR A 441 -1.94 10.91 -13.19
CA THR A 441 -1.36 10.04 -14.22
C THR A 441 -1.00 10.82 -15.50
N LYS A 442 -0.13 10.25 -16.32
CA LYS A 442 0.31 10.87 -17.58
C LYS A 442 -0.81 11.06 -18.61
N GLU A 443 -1.91 10.32 -18.49
CA GLU A 443 -3.11 10.47 -19.34
C GLU A 443 -3.76 11.86 -19.18
N TYR A 444 -3.85 12.35 -17.93
CA TYR A 444 -4.50 13.62 -17.59
C TYR A 444 -3.54 14.82 -17.61
N SER A 445 -2.23 14.58 -17.74
CA SER A 445 -1.19 15.61 -17.90
C SER A 445 -1.36 16.45 -19.18
N PRO A 446 -1.14 17.78 -19.18
CA PRO A 446 -0.70 18.59 -18.05
C PRO A 446 -1.84 18.92 -17.09
N PHE A 447 -1.52 18.94 -15.79
CA PHE A 447 -2.37 19.54 -14.75
C PHE A 447 -2.07 21.03 -14.68
N VAL A 448 -3.08 21.90 -14.50
CA VAL A 448 -2.90 23.35 -14.35
C VAL A 448 -3.57 23.85 -13.09
N VAL A 449 -2.77 24.23 -12.10
CA VAL A 449 -3.21 24.80 -10.83
C VAL A 449 -3.38 26.31 -10.98
N ARG A 450 -4.64 26.79 -10.86
CA ARG A 450 -5.00 28.22 -11.04
C ARG A 450 -4.85 29.08 -9.76
N GLY A 451 -4.78 28.49 -8.57
CA GLY A 451 -4.63 29.16 -7.26
C GLY A 451 -3.98 28.25 -6.22
N GLU A 452 -4.44 28.19 -4.96
CA GLU A 452 -4.01 27.15 -4.02
C GLU A 452 -4.66 25.80 -4.33
N ALA A 453 -3.83 24.78 -4.62
CA ALA A 453 -4.23 23.39 -4.51
C ALA A 453 -3.72 22.81 -3.17
N LEU A 454 -4.60 22.17 -2.40
CA LEU A 454 -4.30 21.69 -1.05
C LEU A 454 -4.33 20.14 -0.99
N VAL A 455 -3.23 19.49 -0.63
CA VAL A 455 -3.22 18.09 -0.17
C VAL A 455 -3.50 18.07 1.34
N PRO A 456 -4.67 17.57 1.80
CA PRO A 456 -5.03 17.62 3.22
C PRO A 456 -4.18 16.71 4.11
N ALA A 457 -4.14 16.98 5.42
CA ALA A 457 -3.28 16.29 6.39
C ALA A 457 -3.49 14.76 6.50
N ASP A 458 -4.69 14.28 6.19
CA ASP A 458 -5.07 12.85 6.18
C ASP A 458 -4.79 12.15 4.84
N SER A 459 -4.27 12.88 3.86
CA SER A 459 -4.32 12.51 2.44
C SER A 459 -2.93 12.36 1.80
N LEU A 460 -2.88 11.50 0.77
CA LEU A 460 -1.73 11.29 -0.09
C LEU A 460 -2.04 11.75 -1.52
N LEU A 461 -1.15 12.55 -2.11
CA LEU A 461 -1.08 12.80 -3.54
C LEU A 461 0.12 12.06 -4.14
N VAL A 462 -0.12 11.24 -5.15
CA VAL A 462 0.89 10.54 -5.96
C VAL A 462 0.93 11.17 -7.34
N ILE A 463 2.14 11.39 -7.88
CA ILE A 463 2.34 11.92 -9.24
C ILE A 463 3.25 10.95 -9.99
N GLU A 464 2.78 10.46 -11.14
CA GLU A 464 3.46 9.45 -11.96
C GLU A 464 4.58 10.04 -12.85
N PRO A 465 5.54 9.21 -13.32
CA PRO A 465 6.56 9.60 -14.30
C PRO A 465 5.99 10.31 -15.54
N GLY A 466 6.71 11.32 -15.99
CA GLY A 466 6.36 12.12 -17.17
C GLY A 466 5.11 13.01 -17.03
N VAL A 467 4.56 13.17 -15.82
CA VAL A 467 3.50 14.15 -15.57
C VAL A 467 4.07 15.56 -15.52
N GLU A 468 3.38 16.48 -16.19
CA GLU A 468 3.63 17.91 -16.13
C GLU A 468 2.55 18.57 -15.27
N VAL A 469 3.00 19.30 -14.25
CA VAL A 469 2.19 20.13 -13.36
C VAL A 469 2.57 21.57 -13.62
N ARG A 470 1.62 22.35 -14.11
CA ARG A 470 1.78 23.77 -14.37
C ARG A 470 1.01 24.60 -13.35
N PHE A 471 1.53 25.78 -13.06
CA PHE A 471 0.94 26.71 -12.12
C PHE A 471 0.70 28.07 -12.79
N ALA A 472 -0.40 28.75 -12.43
CA ALA A 472 -0.68 30.10 -12.89
C ALA A 472 0.37 31.11 -12.40
N THR A 473 0.63 32.13 -13.23
CA THR A 473 1.71 33.11 -13.02
C THR A 473 1.21 34.54 -12.90
N GLY A 474 1.78 35.27 -11.94
CA GLY A 474 1.50 36.67 -11.66
C GLY A 474 2.60 37.61 -12.15
N GLY A 475 2.31 38.91 -12.11
CA GLY A 475 3.23 39.97 -12.55
C GLY A 475 4.29 40.40 -11.53
N ASN A 476 4.21 39.93 -10.28
CA ASN A 476 5.11 40.27 -9.18
C ASN A 476 5.81 39.01 -8.67
N HIS A 477 7.09 39.14 -8.30
CA HIS A 477 7.88 38.06 -7.68
C HIS A 477 7.57 37.85 -6.19
N VAL A 478 6.90 38.82 -5.55
CA VAL A 478 6.65 38.80 -4.10
C VAL A 478 5.17 38.54 -3.85
N TYR A 479 4.87 37.50 -3.07
CA TYR A 479 3.53 37.20 -2.59
C TYR A 479 3.15 38.18 -1.47
N THR A 480 2.23 39.13 -1.73
CA THR A 480 1.85 40.20 -0.78
C THR A 480 0.35 40.48 -0.68
N SER A 481 -0.53 39.58 -1.14
CA SER A 481 -1.99 39.74 -1.06
C SER A 481 -2.67 38.41 -0.71
N PRO A 482 -3.84 38.42 -0.04
CA PRO A 482 -4.73 37.26 0.03
C PRO A 482 -5.48 36.98 -1.28
N ASP A 483 -5.31 37.80 -2.33
CA ASP A 483 -5.81 37.50 -3.67
C ASP A 483 -4.87 36.49 -4.37
N PHE A 484 -5.35 35.27 -4.62
CA PHE A 484 -4.57 34.12 -5.10
C PHE A 484 -4.23 34.16 -6.61
N ASP A 485 -3.61 35.24 -7.09
CA ASP A 485 -3.14 35.42 -8.48
C ASP A 485 -1.98 34.48 -8.90
N LEU A 486 -1.52 33.59 -8.00
CA LEU A 486 -0.41 32.65 -8.21
C LEU A 486 -0.84 31.22 -7.92
N GLY A 487 -0.58 30.31 -8.84
CA GLY A 487 -0.75 28.88 -8.61
C GLY A 487 0.29 28.35 -7.62
N MET A 488 -0.14 27.60 -6.60
CA MET A 488 0.73 26.92 -5.64
C MET A 488 0.20 25.53 -5.29
N LEU A 489 1.09 24.62 -4.87
CA LEU A 489 0.71 23.34 -4.28
C LEU A 489 1.10 23.36 -2.80
N ARG A 490 0.09 23.47 -1.93
CA ARG A 490 0.22 23.29 -0.49
C ARG A 490 -0.02 21.82 -0.16
N VAL A 491 0.85 21.25 0.65
CA VAL A 491 0.79 19.85 1.09
C VAL A 491 0.83 19.87 2.61
N ASP A 492 -0.34 19.79 3.24
CA ASP A 492 -0.47 19.59 4.70
C ASP A 492 -0.38 18.09 5.08
N GLY A 493 -0.60 17.20 4.10
CA GLY A 493 -0.44 15.75 4.21
C GLY A 493 0.85 15.25 3.56
N ARG A 494 0.74 14.35 2.57
CA ARG A 494 1.91 13.72 1.93
C ARG A 494 1.88 13.82 0.40
N LEU A 495 3.04 14.16 -0.19
CA LEU A 495 3.30 14.14 -1.63
C LEU A 495 4.30 13.02 -1.99
N LEU A 496 4.01 12.27 -3.05
CA LEU A 496 4.85 11.23 -3.63
C LEU A 496 4.99 11.47 -5.13
N ALA A 497 6.00 12.26 -5.53
CA ALA A 497 6.32 12.51 -6.93
C ALA A 497 7.62 11.78 -7.29
N GLU A 498 7.50 10.57 -7.85
CA GLU A 498 8.64 9.73 -8.24
C GLU A 498 8.64 9.52 -9.76
N GLY A 499 9.39 10.36 -10.47
CA GLY A 499 9.64 10.23 -11.90
C GLY A 499 10.72 9.20 -12.22
N THR A 500 11.23 9.25 -13.46
CA THR A 500 12.41 8.48 -13.88
C THR A 500 13.38 9.37 -14.66
N GLU A 501 14.64 8.95 -14.82
CA GLU A 501 15.67 9.68 -15.57
C GLU A 501 15.25 10.00 -17.01
N SER A 502 14.52 9.09 -17.65
CA SER A 502 13.99 9.25 -19.02
C SER A 502 12.60 9.88 -19.09
N ASP A 503 11.93 10.08 -17.94
CA ASP A 503 10.54 10.55 -17.86
C ASP A 503 10.30 11.29 -16.53
N SER A 504 10.96 12.44 -16.38
CA SER A 504 10.94 13.27 -15.18
C SER A 504 9.61 14.00 -14.99
N ILE A 505 9.18 14.18 -13.74
CA ILE A 505 7.99 14.97 -13.40
C ILE A 505 8.36 16.46 -13.46
N HIS A 506 7.56 17.29 -14.14
CA HIS A 506 7.86 18.71 -14.31
C HIS A 506 6.87 19.60 -13.53
N PHE A 507 7.35 20.37 -12.55
CA PHE A 507 6.64 21.45 -11.87
C PHE A 507 7.11 22.79 -12.47
N THR A 508 6.22 23.50 -13.18
CA THR A 508 6.59 24.69 -13.96
C THR A 508 5.43 25.69 -14.11
N ARG A 509 5.61 26.77 -14.86
CA ARG A 509 4.55 27.77 -15.13
C ARG A 509 3.65 27.39 -16.31
N ASP A 510 2.36 27.78 -16.27
CA ASP A 510 1.48 27.74 -17.46
C ASP A 510 1.61 29.02 -18.32
N GLY A 511 2.81 29.29 -18.81
CA GLY A 511 3.07 30.46 -19.65
C GLY A 511 4.53 30.65 -20.09
N GLU A 512 4.75 31.55 -21.04
CA GLU A 512 6.10 31.89 -21.53
C GLU A 512 6.88 32.80 -20.58
N SER A 513 6.22 33.48 -19.63
CA SER A 513 6.80 34.49 -18.75
C SER A 513 6.17 34.48 -17.36
N GLY A 514 6.75 35.24 -16.42
CA GLY A 514 6.34 35.27 -15.01
C GLY A 514 6.92 34.12 -14.19
N HIS A 515 6.57 34.11 -12.91
CA HIS A 515 6.83 33.01 -11.97
C HIS A 515 5.51 32.54 -11.36
N TRP A 516 5.47 31.30 -10.91
CA TRP A 516 4.35 30.77 -10.12
C TRP A 516 4.60 30.94 -8.61
N GLY A 517 3.75 30.38 -7.77
CA GLY A 517 3.92 30.39 -6.31
C GLY A 517 5.07 29.49 -5.84
N ILE A 518 4.78 28.61 -4.89
CA ILE A 518 5.74 27.67 -4.30
C ILE A 518 5.14 26.26 -4.16
N LEU A 519 6.00 25.25 -4.03
CA LEU A 519 5.63 23.97 -3.45
C LEU A 519 5.82 24.05 -1.93
N PHE A 520 4.73 24.18 -1.19
CA PHE A 520 4.75 24.32 0.27
C PHE A 520 4.46 22.99 0.95
N LEU A 521 5.46 22.43 1.63
CA LEU A 521 5.39 21.14 2.33
C LEU A 521 5.29 21.39 3.84
N ASN A 522 4.07 21.39 4.34
CA ASN A 522 3.70 21.68 5.71
C ASN A 522 3.28 20.38 6.42
N GLY A 523 3.67 20.14 7.67
CA GLY A 523 3.25 18.89 8.31
C GLY A 523 3.82 18.58 9.68
N GLY A 524 3.36 17.44 10.21
CA GLY A 524 3.87 16.85 11.43
C GLY A 524 5.16 16.05 11.22
N LEU A 525 5.87 15.79 12.33
CA LEU A 525 7.15 15.08 12.39
C LEU A 525 7.11 13.60 11.94
N THR A 526 5.96 13.08 11.54
CA THR A 526 5.71 11.67 11.26
C THR A 526 5.84 11.29 9.80
N ASP A 527 5.58 12.24 8.89
CA ASP A 527 5.35 11.94 7.48
C ASP A 527 6.34 12.67 6.57
N SER A 528 6.81 11.95 5.55
CA SER A 528 7.87 12.41 4.65
C SER A 528 7.40 12.40 3.21
N SER A 529 7.33 13.60 2.61
CA SER A 529 7.10 13.76 1.18
C SER A 529 8.36 13.37 0.39
N ILE A 530 8.16 12.85 -0.81
CA ILE A 530 9.24 12.37 -1.69
C ILE A 530 9.13 13.07 -3.04
N LEU A 531 10.26 13.62 -3.49
CA LEU A 531 10.47 14.21 -4.80
C LEU A 531 11.68 13.51 -5.43
N ARG A 532 11.47 12.58 -6.37
CA ARG A 532 12.56 11.92 -7.11
C ARG A 532 12.42 12.11 -8.62
N TYR A 533 13.52 12.42 -9.31
CA TYR A 533 13.52 12.74 -10.75
C TYR A 533 12.47 13.80 -11.11
N THR A 534 12.40 14.86 -10.31
CA THR A 534 11.52 16.01 -10.52
C THR A 534 12.29 17.19 -11.11
N ALA A 535 11.58 18.07 -11.81
CA ALA A 535 12.06 19.37 -12.24
C ALA A 535 11.19 20.45 -11.61
N ILE A 536 11.79 21.47 -11.01
CA ILE A 536 11.07 22.55 -10.33
C ILE A 536 11.64 23.86 -10.84
N GLU A 537 10.88 24.49 -11.75
CA GLU A 537 11.34 25.57 -12.61
C GLU A 537 10.41 26.79 -12.53
N TYR A 538 10.96 28.00 -12.43
CA TYR A 538 10.22 29.28 -12.42
C TYR A 538 9.21 29.47 -11.26
N ALA A 539 9.38 28.79 -10.13
CA ALA A 539 8.69 29.12 -8.88
C ALA A 539 9.20 30.47 -8.31
N SER A 540 8.42 31.15 -7.49
CA SER A 540 8.83 32.39 -6.82
C SER A 540 9.17 32.14 -5.34
N TYR A 541 8.90 33.12 -4.48
CA TYR A 541 8.99 33.03 -3.02
C TYR A 541 7.84 33.83 -2.36
N CYS A 542 7.59 33.64 -1.07
CA CYS A 542 6.49 34.27 -0.35
C CYS A 542 6.96 34.91 0.96
N ASP A 543 6.88 36.24 1.07
CA ASP A 543 7.40 36.98 2.23
C ASP A 543 6.44 37.02 3.43
N SER A 544 5.15 36.65 3.31
CA SER A 544 4.14 37.10 4.29
C SER A 544 2.90 36.24 4.55
N LEU A 545 2.84 34.94 4.20
CA LEU A 545 1.58 34.18 4.33
C LEU A 545 1.18 33.83 5.76
N LEU A 546 2.12 33.42 6.63
CA LEU A 546 1.84 32.95 8.00
C LEU A 546 2.93 33.39 9.00
N ASP A 547 2.50 33.81 10.20
CA ASP A 547 3.31 33.94 11.44
C ASP A 547 4.70 34.59 11.35
N SER A 548 4.88 35.57 10.45
CA SER A 548 6.13 36.35 10.27
C SER A 548 7.37 35.52 9.86
N LEU A 549 7.14 34.31 9.34
CA LEU A 549 8.17 33.45 8.75
C LEU A 549 8.06 33.54 7.22
N GLY A 550 9.12 34.02 6.57
CA GLY A 550 9.17 34.16 5.10
C GLY A 550 9.52 32.83 4.44
N PHE A 551 8.73 32.39 3.46
CA PHE A 551 8.95 31.19 2.67
C PHE A 551 9.81 31.50 1.46
N GLU A 552 11.13 31.51 1.67
CA GLU A 552 12.13 31.98 0.70
C GLU A 552 12.41 31.01 -0.45
N GLY A 553 11.76 29.84 -0.54
CA GLY A 553 12.16 28.75 -1.43
C GLY A 553 11.08 28.23 -2.38
N ALA A 554 11.51 27.88 -3.61
CA ALA A 554 10.69 27.21 -4.62
C ALA A 554 10.03 25.93 -4.10
N VAL A 555 10.79 25.15 -3.33
CA VAL A 555 10.25 24.21 -2.33
C VAL A 555 10.47 24.83 -0.96
N SER A 556 9.41 25.08 -0.22
CA SER A 556 9.46 25.57 1.17
C SER A 556 8.90 24.50 2.11
N VAL A 557 9.60 24.18 3.20
CA VAL A 557 9.25 23.05 4.09
C VAL A 557 9.14 23.50 5.54
N THR A 558 7.99 23.26 6.19
CA THR A 558 7.75 23.52 7.61
C THR A 558 7.27 22.26 8.34
N GLY A 559 8.08 21.75 9.28
CA GLY A 559 7.68 20.63 10.15
C GLY A 559 7.63 19.23 9.50
N ALA A 560 7.43 19.16 8.19
CA ALA A 560 7.35 17.91 7.41
C ALA A 560 8.73 17.30 7.09
N GLY A 561 8.76 15.99 6.81
CA GLY A 561 9.92 15.34 6.20
C GLY A 561 9.98 15.54 4.68
N LEU A 562 11.20 15.65 4.13
CA LEU A 562 11.44 15.68 2.69
C LEU A 562 12.61 14.75 2.30
N LEU A 563 12.37 13.89 1.31
CA LEU A 563 13.42 13.22 0.52
C LEU A 563 13.42 13.83 -0.88
N LEU A 564 14.55 14.40 -1.30
CA LEU A 564 14.74 15.00 -2.63
C LEU A 564 15.94 14.36 -3.33
N GLU A 565 15.69 13.68 -4.45
CA GLU A 565 16.68 12.81 -5.10
C GLU A 565 16.69 12.90 -6.64
N HIS A 566 17.86 13.05 -7.24
CA HIS A 566 18.03 13.08 -8.72
C HIS A 566 17.18 14.14 -9.45
N SER A 567 16.79 15.20 -8.76
CA SER A 567 15.94 16.28 -9.27
C SER A 567 16.74 17.49 -9.75
N ARG A 568 16.12 18.35 -10.56
CA ARG A 568 16.63 19.66 -10.96
C ARG A 568 15.76 20.80 -10.39
N LEU A 569 16.39 21.80 -9.76
CA LEU A 569 15.71 22.97 -9.20
C LEU A 569 16.40 24.22 -9.73
N ASN A 570 15.81 24.87 -10.74
CA ASN A 570 16.49 25.93 -11.49
C ASN A 570 15.61 27.07 -11.98
N GLN A 571 16.23 28.23 -12.18
CA GLN A 571 15.58 29.45 -12.67
C GLN A 571 14.38 29.92 -11.82
N ASN A 572 14.38 29.60 -10.53
CA ASN A 572 13.38 30.06 -9.57
C ASN A 572 13.74 31.45 -9.03
N GLY A 573 12.74 32.27 -8.69
CA GLY A 573 12.91 33.66 -8.26
C GLY A 573 13.51 33.81 -6.86
N GLY A 574 13.25 32.86 -5.97
CA GLY A 574 13.79 32.81 -4.61
C GLY A 574 15.01 31.89 -4.49
N SER A 575 15.10 31.19 -3.36
CA SER A 575 16.04 30.08 -3.17
C SER A 575 15.51 28.79 -3.84
N GLY A 576 16.39 27.85 -4.17
CA GLY A 576 15.98 26.54 -4.70
C GLY A 576 15.18 25.72 -3.68
N ILE A 577 15.64 25.68 -2.43
CA ILE A 577 14.89 25.12 -1.30
C ILE A 577 15.03 26.06 -0.10
N HIS A 578 13.94 26.24 0.64
CA HIS A 578 13.93 26.82 1.98
C HIS A 578 13.38 25.81 2.99
N ILE A 579 14.09 25.63 4.10
CA ILE A 579 13.74 24.71 5.17
C ILE A 579 13.60 25.50 6.47
N ASP A 580 12.42 25.40 7.10
CA ASP A 580 12.07 26.09 8.35
C ASP A 580 11.41 25.13 9.37
N GLY A 581 11.38 25.55 10.64
CA GLY A 581 10.79 24.77 11.72
C GLY A 581 11.50 23.43 11.95
N ARG A 582 10.75 22.37 12.31
CA ARG A 582 11.32 21.07 12.69
C ARG A 582 11.32 20.03 11.56
N SER A 583 12.39 19.94 10.78
CA SER A 583 12.49 18.96 9.69
C SER A 583 13.90 18.37 9.57
N ALA A 584 13.99 17.13 9.09
CA ALA A 584 15.26 16.44 8.83
C ALA A 584 15.35 16.02 7.35
N PRO A 585 15.43 16.99 6.42
CA PRO A 585 15.39 16.71 4.99
C PRO A 585 16.67 16.01 4.52
N ARG A 586 16.50 15.10 3.55
CA ARG A 586 17.58 14.42 2.84
C ARG A 586 17.59 14.86 1.39
N ILE A 587 18.58 15.67 1.03
CA ILE A 587 18.73 16.30 -0.28
C ILE A 587 19.98 15.69 -0.92
N GLN A 588 19.81 14.75 -1.86
CA GLN A 588 20.96 14.06 -2.46
C GLN A 588 20.90 13.84 -3.97
N SER A 589 22.07 13.91 -4.62
CA SER A 589 22.24 13.69 -6.07
C SER A 589 21.46 14.66 -6.99
N ASN A 590 21.14 15.87 -6.54
CA ASN A 590 20.35 16.86 -7.29
C ASN A 590 21.22 17.90 -8.03
N ASN A 591 20.67 18.56 -9.05
CA ASN A 591 21.21 19.80 -9.63
C ASN A 591 20.36 21.00 -9.15
N ILE A 592 20.99 21.99 -8.51
CA ILE A 592 20.31 23.16 -7.94
C ILE A 592 21.00 24.43 -8.45
N SER A 593 20.40 25.09 -9.44
CA SER A 593 21.15 26.09 -10.21
C SER A 593 20.37 27.28 -10.77
N GLY A 594 21.02 28.45 -10.83
CA GLY A 594 20.41 29.64 -11.41
C GLY A 594 19.18 30.17 -10.65
N ASN A 595 19.03 29.84 -9.37
CA ASN A 595 17.97 30.38 -8.50
C ASN A 595 18.35 31.81 -8.06
N GLY A 596 17.37 32.70 -7.86
CA GLY A 596 17.58 34.12 -7.61
C GLY A 596 18.29 34.46 -6.30
N ASN A 597 17.99 33.72 -5.23
CA ASN A 597 18.69 33.79 -3.94
C ASN A 597 19.65 32.59 -3.82
N ASN A 598 19.40 31.69 -2.87
CA ASN A 598 20.33 30.63 -2.50
C ASN A 598 20.06 29.33 -3.27
N GLY A 599 21.04 28.44 -3.38
CA GLY A 599 20.76 27.06 -3.78
C GLY A 599 19.90 26.36 -2.72
N LEU A 600 20.41 26.33 -1.49
CA LEU A 600 19.73 25.82 -0.30
C LEU A 600 19.78 26.86 0.82
N LEU A 601 18.64 27.10 1.48
CA LEU A 601 18.53 27.93 2.69
C LEU A 601 17.89 27.10 3.82
N PHE A 602 18.55 27.08 4.98
CA PHE A 602 18.06 26.43 6.20
C PHE A 602 17.94 27.48 7.32
N THR A 603 16.77 27.57 7.97
CA THR A 603 16.47 28.53 9.05
C THR A 603 15.85 27.87 10.28
N ASN A 604 15.96 28.57 11.42
CA ASN A 604 15.08 28.51 12.60
C ASN A 604 14.66 27.09 13.07
N ALA A 605 15.65 26.25 13.41
CA ALA A 605 15.42 24.92 13.96
C ALA A 605 15.60 24.86 15.48
N ASP A 606 14.61 24.35 16.21
CA ASP A 606 14.52 24.43 17.68
C ASP A 606 15.41 23.43 18.47
N GLY A 607 16.59 23.09 17.94
CA GLY A 607 17.56 22.21 18.61
C GLY A 607 17.59 20.77 18.10
N LYS A 608 16.76 20.41 17.10
CA LYS A 608 16.45 18.99 16.79
C LYS A 608 16.71 18.54 15.35
N ASN A 609 17.00 19.46 14.42
CA ASN A 609 17.11 19.12 13.01
C ASN A 609 18.51 18.60 12.66
N GLN A 610 18.55 17.67 11.71
CA GLN A 610 19.78 17.13 11.12
C GLN A 610 19.64 17.00 9.59
N PRO A 611 19.62 18.11 8.82
CA PRO A 611 19.61 18.05 7.36
C PRO A 611 20.85 17.33 6.82
N VAL A 612 20.67 16.54 5.76
CA VAL A 612 21.75 15.86 5.05
C VAL A 612 21.74 16.29 3.59
N VAL A 613 22.79 16.98 3.18
CA VAL A 613 23.00 17.50 1.82
C VAL A 613 24.17 16.76 1.19
N LYS A 614 23.89 15.82 0.26
CA LYS A 614 24.90 14.87 -0.23
C LYS A 614 24.97 14.70 -1.75
N ASN A 615 26.17 14.69 -2.34
CA ASN A 615 26.39 14.44 -3.78
C ASN A 615 25.66 15.42 -4.75
N ASN A 616 25.25 16.62 -4.30
CA ASN A 616 24.53 17.57 -5.16
C ASN A 616 25.49 18.46 -5.96
N HIS A 617 25.06 18.93 -7.14
CA HIS A 617 25.72 20.00 -7.90
C HIS A 617 24.93 21.31 -7.69
N ILE A 618 25.52 22.28 -7.01
CA ILE A 618 24.86 23.51 -6.57
C ILE A 618 25.59 24.71 -7.18
N HIS A 619 25.07 25.26 -8.27
CA HIS A 619 25.83 26.20 -9.11
C HIS A 619 25.08 27.41 -9.65
N GLN A 620 25.79 28.51 -9.89
CA GLN A 620 25.24 29.71 -10.55
C GLN A 620 24.05 30.36 -9.83
N ASN A 621 23.85 30.12 -8.53
CA ASN A 621 22.77 30.75 -7.76
C ASN A 621 23.13 32.22 -7.43
N GLY A 622 22.10 33.08 -7.38
CA GLY A 622 22.20 34.54 -7.34
C GLY A 622 22.67 35.13 -6.02
N ARG A 623 22.77 34.31 -4.96
CA ARG A 623 23.41 34.62 -3.67
C ARG A 623 24.36 33.47 -3.25
N ASP A 624 23.96 32.64 -2.28
CA ASP A 624 24.83 31.63 -1.65
C ASP A 624 24.49 30.21 -2.15
N GLY A 625 25.47 29.32 -2.28
CA GLY A 625 25.22 27.91 -2.66
C GLY A 625 24.42 27.18 -1.59
N ILE A 626 24.93 27.16 -0.36
CA ILE A 626 24.24 26.66 0.83
C ILE A 626 24.34 27.69 1.96
N ALA A 627 23.20 28.11 2.52
CA ALA A 627 23.12 28.97 3.69
C ALA A 627 22.52 28.19 4.88
N VAL A 628 23.28 28.05 5.98
CA VAL A 628 22.91 27.33 7.20
C VAL A 628 22.78 28.32 8.37
N GLU A 629 21.59 28.86 8.54
CA GLU A 629 21.29 29.93 9.50
C GLU A 629 20.47 29.37 10.68
N THR A 630 20.87 29.62 11.93
CA THR A 630 20.12 29.22 13.15
C THR A 630 19.73 27.72 13.28
N ILE A 631 20.49 26.81 12.67
CA ILE A 631 20.31 25.34 12.75
C ILE A 631 21.16 24.77 13.90
N THR A 632 21.03 23.47 14.22
CA THR A 632 21.75 22.78 15.33
C THR A 632 22.74 21.70 14.87
N TYR A 633 22.55 21.13 13.68
CA TYR A 633 23.51 20.25 13.01
C TYR A 633 23.12 20.20 11.53
N CYS A 634 24.10 20.12 10.63
CA CYS A 634 23.88 19.92 9.21
C CYS A 634 25.09 19.17 8.62
N GLN A 635 24.84 18.12 7.83
CA GLN A 635 25.88 17.34 7.17
C GLN A 635 25.91 17.70 5.67
N ILE A 636 26.97 18.39 5.25
CA ILE A 636 27.21 18.80 3.88
C ILE A 636 28.35 17.93 3.34
N GLU A 637 28.03 16.90 2.56
CA GLU A 637 28.99 15.87 2.13
C GLU A 637 29.07 15.70 0.59
N ARG A 638 30.27 15.60 0.01
CA ARG A 638 30.45 15.20 -1.41
C ARG A 638 29.76 16.09 -2.46
N ASN A 639 29.38 17.32 -2.13
CA ASN A 639 28.74 18.24 -3.07
C ASN A 639 29.77 18.96 -3.95
N LEU A 640 29.38 19.33 -5.16
CA LEU A 640 30.08 20.26 -6.04
C LEU A 640 29.37 21.62 -5.97
N ILE A 641 30.01 22.64 -5.41
CA ILE A 641 29.39 23.93 -5.09
C ILE A 641 30.18 25.05 -5.78
N GLU A 642 29.66 25.59 -6.89
CA GLU A 642 30.47 26.46 -7.74
C GLU A 642 29.76 27.60 -8.50
N ASN A 643 30.49 28.67 -8.78
CA ASN A 643 30.01 29.84 -9.55
C ASN A 643 28.79 30.55 -8.94
N ASN A 644 28.52 30.37 -7.64
CA ASN A 644 27.48 31.14 -6.94
C ASN A 644 28.00 32.56 -6.67
N THR A 645 27.16 33.59 -6.77
CA THR A 645 27.63 34.99 -6.84
C THR A 645 28.31 35.47 -5.56
N ARG A 646 28.04 34.84 -4.42
CA ARG A 646 28.50 35.27 -3.11
C ARG A 646 29.27 34.15 -2.40
N TYR A 647 28.62 33.31 -1.58
CA TYR A 647 29.32 32.27 -0.83
C TYR A 647 29.03 30.87 -1.38
N GLY A 648 30.01 29.97 -1.39
CA GLY A 648 29.77 28.55 -1.65
C GLY A 648 28.96 27.95 -0.50
N ILE A 649 29.50 28.05 0.72
CA ILE A 649 28.79 27.74 1.97
C ILE A 649 28.83 28.95 2.89
N PHE A 650 27.68 29.33 3.44
CA PHE A 650 27.52 30.26 4.55
C PHE A 650 26.99 29.53 5.78
N ASN A 651 27.63 29.68 6.93
CA ASN A 651 27.20 29.07 8.19
C ASN A 651 27.23 30.11 9.32
N SER A 652 26.05 30.55 9.76
CA SER A 652 25.85 31.51 10.86
C SER A 652 25.28 30.87 12.14
N SER A 653 25.16 29.54 12.14
CA SER A 653 24.52 28.76 13.21
C SER A 653 25.41 28.67 14.46
N GLY A 654 25.24 29.61 15.39
CA GLY A 654 26.00 29.71 16.64
C GLY A 654 25.83 28.54 17.64
N TYR A 655 24.94 27.58 17.36
CA TYR A 655 24.67 26.40 18.19
C TYR A 655 25.04 25.07 17.53
N ALA A 656 25.63 25.06 16.32
CA ALA A 656 25.73 23.86 15.49
C ALA A 656 27.14 23.31 15.27
N GLN A 657 27.33 21.99 15.32
CA GLN A 657 28.48 21.36 14.66
C GLN A 657 28.11 21.05 13.20
N THR A 658 28.06 22.09 12.35
CA THR A 658 27.90 21.89 10.90
C THR A 658 29.14 21.18 10.35
N GLN A 659 28.95 20.01 9.73
CA GLN A 659 30.04 19.21 9.16
C GLN A 659 30.12 19.39 7.65
N VAL A 660 31.23 19.94 7.17
CA VAL A 660 31.53 20.14 5.75
C VAL A 660 32.63 19.17 5.34
N VAL A 661 32.25 18.09 4.64
CA VAL A 661 33.09 16.90 4.43
C VAL A 661 33.17 16.48 2.96
N ASN A 662 34.37 16.27 2.41
CA ASN A 662 34.57 15.75 1.04
C ASN A 662 33.90 16.60 -0.08
N ASN A 663 33.68 17.90 0.09
CA ASN A 663 33.07 18.75 -0.96
C ASN A 663 34.12 19.33 -1.91
N ARG A 664 33.70 19.68 -3.14
CA ARG A 664 34.44 20.54 -4.08
C ARG A 664 33.78 21.93 -4.08
N ILE A 665 34.51 22.98 -3.73
CA ILE A 665 33.97 24.34 -3.58
C ILE A 665 34.83 25.33 -4.36
N SER A 666 34.30 25.92 -5.43
CA SER A 666 35.10 26.72 -6.37
C SER A 666 34.38 27.87 -7.06
N ARG A 667 35.12 28.88 -7.51
CA ARG A 667 34.60 30.00 -8.34
C ARG A 667 33.49 30.84 -7.68
N ASN A 668 33.41 30.84 -6.35
CA ASN A 668 32.53 31.73 -5.56
C ASN A 668 33.35 32.94 -5.05
N THR A 669 32.70 34.01 -4.56
CA THR A 669 33.43 35.13 -3.91
C THR A 669 34.03 34.72 -2.56
N VAL A 670 33.38 33.84 -1.80
CA VAL A 670 34.03 33.09 -0.72
C VAL A 670 33.66 31.61 -0.86
N GLY A 671 34.62 30.70 -0.75
CA GLY A 671 34.33 29.26 -0.72
C GLY A 671 33.49 28.89 0.49
N ILE A 672 33.99 29.16 1.70
CA ILE A 672 33.24 28.99 2.97
C ILE A 672 33.35 30.28 3.80
N TYR A 673 32.22 30.89 4.17
CA TYR A 673 32.16 31.95 5.18
C TYR A 673 31.44 31.45 6.45
N CYS A 674 32.07 31.62 7.60
CA CYS A 674 31.59 31.05 8.86
C CYS A 674 31.62 32.03 10.04
N THR A 675 30.45 32.32 10.60
CA THR A 675 30.23 32.99 11.90
C THR A 675 29.59 32.05 12.95
N GLY A 676 29.16 30.85 12.53
CA GLY A 676 28.70 29.76 13.39
C GLY A 676 29.77 28.69 13.65
N LEU A 677 29.46 27.71 14.50
CA LEU A 677 30.38 26.58 14.74
C LEU A 677 30.40 25.64 13.53
N ILE A 678 31.56 25.06 13.21
CA ILE A 678 31.79 24.28 11.98
C ILE A 678 32.98 23.32 12.12
N GLU A 679 32.93 22.21 11.38
CA GLU A 679 34.04 21.30 11.13
C GLU A 679 34.27 21.22 9.62
N ILE A 680 35.50 21.52 9.16
CA ILE A 680 35.84 21.59 7.73
C ILE A 680 36.88 20.51 7.45
N THR A 681 36.48 19.39 6.87
CA THR A 681 37.35 18.21 6.71
C THR A 681 37.37 17.68 5.28
N ASN A 682 38.56 17.44 4.74
CA ASN A 682 38.76 16.74 3.46
C ASN A 682 38.12 17.40 2.21
N ASN A 683 37.92 18.73 2.22
CA ASN A 683 37.35 19.46 1.09
C ASN A 683 38.44 19.97 0.14
N LEU A 684 38.08 20.11 -1.14
CA LEU A 684 38.83 20.88 -2.13
C LEU A 684 38.20 22.28 -2.22
N ILE A 685 38.94 23.30 -1.80
CA ILE A 685 38.50 24.70 -1.79
C ILE A 685 39.42 25.47 -2.75
N ALA A 686 38.98 25.56 -4.00
CA ALA A 686 39.84 25.88 -5.13
C ALA A 686 39.30 27.04 -5.98
N ASP A 687 40.16 27.91 -6.50
CA ASP A 687 39.79 28.87 -7.54
C ASP A 687 38.60 29.81 -7.17
N ASN A 688 38.39 30.12 -5.89
CA ASN A 688 37.47 31.16 -5.42
C ASN A 688 38.19 32.53 -5.38
N GLU A 689 37.49 33.63 -5.06
CA GLU A 689 38.17 34.87 -4.65
C GLU A 689 38.82 34.65 -3.28
N GLN A 690 38.01 34.43 -2.24
CA GLN A 690 38.48 34.02 -0.91
C GLN A 690 38.24 32.52 -0.68
N GLY A 691 39.20 31.79 -0.11
CA GLY A 691 39.05 30.36 0.19
C GLY A 691 38.09 30.10 1.35
N VAL A 692 38.56 30.31 2.58
CA VAL A 692 37.76 30.27 3.80
C VAL A 692 37.83 31.62 4.51
N LEU A 693 36.71 32.13 5.02
CA LEU A 693 36.65 33.31 5.87
C LEU A 693 36.02 32.93 7.21
N LEU A 694 36.76 33.18 8.30
CA LEU A 694 36.38 32.84 9.67
C LEU A 694 36.21 34.11 10.50
N ASP A 695 35.11 34.17 11.25
CA ASP A 695 34.72 35.36 12.01
C ASP A 695 34.33 34.96 13.45
N HIS A 696 35.07 35.49 14.42
CA HIS A 696 35.01 35.24 15.87
C HIS A 696 35.17 33.77 16.35
N LEU A 697 35.32 32.79 15.46
CA LEU A 697 35.34 31.37 15.79
C LEU A 697 36.56 30.62 15.28
N SER A 698 36.95 29.58 16.05
CA SER A 698 38.21 28.85 15.89
C SER A 698 37.96 27.36 15.59
N PRO A 699 37.48 27.01 14.38
CA PRO A 699 37.13 25.63 14.01
C PRO A 699 38.36 24.73 13.81
N GLN A 700 38.10 23.43 13.68
CA GLN A 700 39.09 22.47 13.17
C GLN A 700 39.00 22.39 11.64
N ILE A 701 40.17 22.43 10.99
CA ILE A 701 40.33 22.40 9.53
C ILE A 701 41.32 21.29 9.19
N MET A 702 40.81 20.13 8.77
CA MET A 702 41.58 18.89 8.64
C MET A 702 41.64 18.36 7.21
N ASN A 703 42.84 18.04 6.71
CA ASN A 703 43.07 17.42 5.41
C ASN A 703 42.42 18.13 4.19
N ASN A 704 42.24 19.46 4.22
CA ASN A 704 41.68 20.19 3.09
C ASN A 704 42.78 20.55 2.07
N THR A 705 42.44 20.60 0.78
CA THR A 705 43.28 21.20 -0.27
C THR A 705 42.73 22.59 -0.59
N ILE A 706 43.43 23.64 -0.15
CA ILE A 706 43.01 25.04 -0.25
C ILE A 706 43.95 25.77 -1.21
N VAL A 707 43.50 25.98 -2.45
CA VAL A 707 44.39 26.26 -3.60
C VAL A 707 43.87 27.30 -4.57
N ASN A 708 44.79 28.03 -5.22
CA ASN A 708 44.52 28.98 -6.30
C ASN A 708 43.46 30.08 -6.01
N ASN A 709 43.09 30.31 -4.74
CA ASN A 709 42.13 31.36 -4.40
C ASN A 709 42.80 32.74 -4.58
N SER A 710 42.12 33.70 -5.25
CA SER A 710 42.80 34.92 -5.75
C SER A 710 43.15 35.94 -4.67
N ALA A 711 42.52 35.85 -3.50
CA ALA A 711 42.92 36.47 -2.24
C ALA A 711 43.54 35.41 -1.30
N ASP A 712 42.94 35.11 -0.15
CA ASP A 712 43.57 34.32 0.89
C ASP A 712 43.03 32.88 0.94
N GLY A 713 43.89 31.92 1.31
CA GLY A 713 43.46 30.55 1.59
C GLY A 713 42.54 30.48 2.81
N ILE A 714 42.97 31.08 3.92
CA ILE A 714 42.16 31.30 5.12
C ILE A 714 42.32 32.76 5.57
N TYR A 715 41.21 33.49 5.72
CA TYR A 715 41.16 34.80 6.36
C TYR A 715 40.55 34.67 7.76
N CYS A 716 41.16 35.32 8.75
CA CYS A 716 40.74 35.26 10.15
C CYS A 716 40.41 36.66 10.70
N ASN A 717 39.18 36.83 11.20
CA ASN A 717 38.79 37.92 12.07
C ASN A 717 38.45 37.37 13.46
N GLU A 718 39.25 37.69 14.48
CA GLU A 718 39.12 37.16 15.86
C GLU A 718 39.02 35.61 15.92
N ALA A 719 39.65 34.93 14.96
CA ALA A 719 39.57 33.50 14.68
C ALA A 719 40.96 32.83 14.70
N SER A 720 41.16 31.82 15.55
CA SER A 720 42.41 31.07 15.68
C SER A 720 42.20 29.57 15.41
N PRO A 721 41.84 29.16 14.18
CA PRO A 721 41.55 27.76 13.85
C PRO A 721 42.74 26.83 14.11
N TYR A 722 42.41 25.55 14.30
CA TYR A 722 43.37 24.46 14.40
C TYR A 722 43.44 23.72 13.07
N VAL A 723 44.58 23.79 12.38
CA VAL A 723 44.75 23.31 11.01
C VAL A 723 45.71 22.12 10.99
N THR A 724 45.30 21.03 10.34
CA THR A 724 46.05 19.76 10.32
C THR A 724 46.00 19.15 8.93
N ASN A 725 47.10 18.53 8.47
CA ASN A 725 47.14 17.76 7.22
C ASN A 725 46.73 18.52 5.95
N CYS A 726 46.67 19.85 5.94
CA CYS A 726 46.14 20.61 4.80
C CYS A 726 47.22 20.90 3.74
N ILE A 727 46.81 21.08 2.48
CA ILE A 727 47.68 21.58 1.41
C ILE A 727 47.28 23.02 1.06
N PHE A 728 48.26 23.92 1.04
CA PHE A 728 48.13 25.30 0.60
C PHE A 728 49.05 25.57 -0.60
N SER A 729 48.48 25.97 -1.73
CA SER A 729 49.26 26.32 -2.92
C SER A 729 48.54 27.26 -3.87
N GLY A 730 49.25 28.24 -4.44
CA GLY A 730 48.71 29.11 -5.49
C GLY A 730 47.77 30.23 -5.01
N ASN A 731 47.30 30.21 -3.75
CA ASN A 731 46.58 31.34 -3.16
C ASN A 731 47.49 32.60 -3.12
N ALA A 732 46.93 33.81 -3.09
CA ALA A 732 47.77 35.02 -2.96
C ALA A 732 48.45 35.05 -1.57
N ASN A 733 47.68 35.00 -0.48
CA ASN A 733 48.19 34.62 0.85
C ASN A 733 47.64 33.24 1.23
N ASP A 734 48.38 32.47 2.03
CA ASP A 734 47.83 31.22 2.56
C ASP A 734 47.05 31.46 3.87
N PHE A 735 47.44 32.49 4.63
CA PHE A 735 46.73 33.05 5.79
C PHE A 735 46.84 34.58 5.79
N ASP A 736 45.74 35.30 5.99
CA ASP A 736 45.74 36.71 6.39
C ASP A 736 44.66 37.05 7.45
N PHE A 737 44.68 38.29 7.96
CA PHE A 737 44.02 38.65 9.22
C PHE A 737 43.47 40.08 9.25
N GLU A 738 42.43 40.31 10.04
CA GLU A 738 41.90 41.65 10.30
C GLU A 738 42.91 42.56 11.06
N SER A 739 42.81 43.87 10.78
CA SER A 739 43.73 44.91 11.19
C SER A 739 43.64 45.23 12.68
N GLY A 740 44.53 44.62 13.46
CA GLY A 740 44.64 44.79 14.92
C GLY A 740 44.23 43.55 15.70
N ASP A 741 43.70 42.53 15.01
CA ASP A 741 43.32 41.23 15.58
C ASP A 741 44.51 40.52 16.25
N ALA A 742 44.23 39.85 17.37
CA ALA A 742 45.17 39.05 18.17
C ALA A 742 45.25 37.57 17.76
N SER A 743 44.49 37.13 16.75
CA SER A 743 44.46 35.74 16.27
C SER A 743 45.83 35.12 16.03
N ALA A 744 45.96 33.86 16.46
CA ALA A 744 47.16 33.03 16.33
C ALA A 744 46.79 31.58 15.95
N PRO A 745 46.42 31.31 14.68
CA PRO A 745 46.05 29.98 14.21
C PRO A 745 47.20 28.99 14.41
N ASN A 746 46.88 27.77 14.83
CA ASN A 746 47.88 26.72 15.01
C ASN A 746 47.82 25.74 13.83
N VAL A 747 48.95 25.57 13.14
CA VAL A 747 49.06 24.73 11.96
C VAL A 747 50.07 23.62 12.24
N ILE A 748 49.69 22.38 11.98
CA ILE A 748 50.54 21.18 12.09
C ILE A 748 50.43 20.29 10.86
N TYR A 749 51.49 19.51 10.58
CA TYR A 749 51.55 18.49 9.51
C TYR A 749 50.92 18.94 8.18
N SER A 750 51.12 20.19 7.76
CA SER A 750 50.50 20.76 6.55
C SER A 750 51.56 21.23 5.55
N LEU A 751 51.24 21.16 4.25
CA LEU A 751 52.14 21.46 3.13
C LEU A 751 51.86 22.84 2.55
N PHE A 752 52.90 23.65 2.40
CA PHE A 752 52.83 24.99 1.81
C PHE A 752 53.79 25.08 0.62
N SER A 753 53.30 25.54 -0.53
CA SER A 753 54.18 25.83 -1.67
C SER A 753 55.04 27.08 -1.44
N LYS A 754 54.62 27.97 -0.54
CA LYS A 754 55.41 29.11 -0.06
C LYS A 754 56.42 28.68 1.02
N SER A 755 57.60 29.29 1.01
CA SER A 755 58.73 28.95 1.90
C SER A 755 58.65 29.56 3.30
N PHE A 756 57.59 30.30 3.61
CA PHE A 756 57.35 30.97 4.89
C PHE A 756 55.84 30.97 5.20
N LEU A 757 55.51 31.09 6.49
CA LEU A 757 54.15 31.32 6.98
C LEU A 757 53.97 32.79 7.36
N ASN A 758 52.71 33.24 7.45
CA ASN A 758 52.38 34.55 8.02
C ASN A 758 52.85 34.60 9.49
N PRO A 759 53.56 35.66 9.97
CA PRO A 759 54.12 35.71 11.32
C PRO A 759 53.13 35.56 12.50
N LYS A 760 51.82 35.73 12.27
CA LYS A 760 50.78 35.41 13.28
C LYS A 760 50.53 33.90 13.45
N VAL A 761 50.86 33.07 12.46
CA VAL A 761 50.58 31.64 12.46
C VAL A 761 51.58 30.88 13.34
N VAL A 762 51.05 30.09 14.28
CA VAL A 762 51.82 29.18 15.13
C VAL A 762 52.15 27.92 14.33
N ASN A 763 53.44 27.71 14.05
CA ASN A 763 53.96 26.49 13.45
C ASN A 763 54.17 25.42 14.54
N GLY A 764 53.17 24.58 14.77
CA GLY A 764 53.18 23.57 15.84
C GLY A 764 54.07 22.34 15.57
N GLY A 765 54.54 22.15 14.33
CA GLY A 765 55.39 21.02 13.93
C GLY A 765 54.86 20.23 12.73
N GLY A 766 55.69 19.37 12.14
CA GLY A 766 55.33 18.51 10.99
C GLY A 766 55.17 19.23 9.64
N ASN A 767 55.06 20.57 9.62
CA ASN A 767 54.76 21.33 8.41
C ASN A 767 55.88 21.30 7.35
N ARG A 768 55.49 21.17 6.08
CA ARG A 768 56.37 21.13 4.91
C ARG A 768 56.30 22.45 4.15
N LEU A 769 57.29 23.34 4.33
CA LEU A 769 57.33 24.66 3.70
C LEU A 769 58.18 24.68 2.43
N GLY A 770 57.74 25.44 1.42
CA GLY A 770 58.46 25.64 0.16
C GLY A 770 58.49 24.42 -0.76
N GLN A 771 57.49 23.53 -0.66
CA GLN A 771 57.45 22.26 -1.39
C GLN A 771 56.27 22.24 -2.38
N ASN A 772 56.51 21.79 -3.61
CA ASN A 772 55.46 21.64 -4.62
C ASN A 772 54.54 20.46 -4.27
N PRO A 773 53.21 20.61 -4.17
CA PRO A 773 52.28 19.49 -3.97
C PRO A 773 52.30 18.43 -5.08
N ALA A 774 52.87 18.72 -6.25
CA ALA A 774 52.97 17.83 -7.41
C ALA A 774 51.60 17.25 -7.85
N PHE A 775 50.61 18.13 -8.04
CA PHE A 775 49.26 17.75 -8.46
C PHE A 775 49.19 17.15 -9.88
N ALA A 776 48.11 16.40 -10.16
CA ALA A 776 47.75 15.85 -11.47
C ALA A 776 47.74 16.90 -12.59
N GLY A 777 47.09 18.05 -12.37
CA GLY A 777 47.03 19.20 -13.28
C GLY A 777 45.88 19.14 -14.28
N ASP A 778 45.65 17.97 -14.88
CA ASP A 778 44.58 17.69 -15.85
C ASP A 778 43.66 16.57 -15.32
N GLY A 779 42.54 16.28 -16.02
CA GLY A 779 41.59 15.20 -15.68
C GLY A 779 40.43 15.62 -14.77
N GLU A 780 39.67 14.64 -14.26
CA GLU A 780 38.54 14.91 -13.33
C GLU A 780 39.02 15.35 -11.94
N HIS A 781 40.17 14.83 -11.48
CA HIS A 781 40.77 15.17 -10.20
C HIS A 781 42.11 15.93 -10.38
N PRO A 782 42.10 17.16 -10.93
CA PRO A 782 43.33 17.89 -11.27
C PRO A 782 44.20 18.25 -10.05
N TYR A 783 43.66 18.12 -8.83
CA TYR A 783 44.37 18.32 -7.57
C TYR A 783 44.69 17.02 -6.81
N ALA A 784 44.54 15.85 -7.43
CA ALA A 784 45.06 14.59 -6.92
C ALA A 784 46.61 14.59 -6.93
N LEU A 785 47.23 13.75 -6.10
CA LEU A 785 48.69 13.71 -5.91
C LEU A 785 49.38 12.84 -6.98
N LYS A 786 50.56 13.26 -7.46
CA LYS A 786 51.50 12.39 -8.19
C LYS A 786 52.46 11.70 -7.22
N SER A 787 53.04 10.57 -7.64
CA SER A 787 54.03 9.79 -6.86
C SER A 787 55.28 10.57 -6.41
N ALA A 788 55.57 11.71 -7.04
CA ALA A 788 56.63 12.64 -6.62
C ALA A 788 56.19 13.66 -5.55
N SER A 789 54.96 13.55 -5.02
CA SER A 789 54.40 14.50 -4.06
C SER A 789 54.95 14.31 -2.66
N PRO A 790 55.42 15.38 -1.99
CA PRO A 790 55.80 15.34 -0.59
C PRO A 790 54.59 15.41 0.37
N ALA A 791 53.36 15.33 -0.13
CA ALA A 791 52.15 15.15 0.69
C ALA A 791 51.91 13.68 1.11
N ILE A 792 52.51 12.75 0.36
CA ILE A 792 52.30 11.30 0.49
C ILE A 792 52.85 10.78 1.82
N ASP A 793 52.06 9.97 2.54
CA ASP A 793 52.34 9.33 3.83
C ASP A 793 52.90 10.29 4.90
N SER A 794 52.50 11.55 4.83
CA SER A 794 53.15 12.65 5.54
C SER A 794 52.28 13.43 6.53
N GLY A 795 50.98 13.11 6.61
CA GLY A 795 50.08 13.69 7.61
C GLY A 795 50.29 13.10 9.01
N THR A 796 49.35 13.39 9.90
CA THR A 796 49.23 12.78 11.23
C THR A 796 47.83 12.23 11.47
N MET A 797 47.77 11.13 12.23
CA MET A 797 46.54 10.55 12.77
C MET A 797 46.25 11.02 14.21
N ASP A 798 47.16 11.77 14.83
CA ASP A 798 46.99 12.31 16.18
C ASP A 798 46.17 13.61 16.16
N ASN A 799 44.84 13.48 16.26
CA ASN A 799 43.93 14.59 16.52
C ASN A 799 42.77 14.11 17.41
N ALA A 800 42.89 14.32 18.72
CA ALA A 800 41.97 13.81 19.74
C ALA A 800 40.60 14.54 19.84
N LEU A 801 40.06 15.05 18.72
CA LEU A 801 38.83 15.86 18.70
C LEU A 801 37.85 15.57 17.53
N VAL A 802 38.30 15.13 16.34
CA VAL A 802 37.41 14.83 15.19
C VAL A 802 37.87 13.55 14.47
N THR A 803 36.91 12.75 14.01
CA THR A 803 37.15 11.51 13.25
C THR A 803 37.27 11.81 11.76
N LEU A 804 38.30 11.27 11.09
CA LEU A 804 38.46 11.39 9.64
C LEU A 804 37.34 10.65 8.88
N PRO A 805 36.91 11.15 7.69
CA PRO A 805 36.01 10.41 6.81
C PRO A 805 36.66 9.08 6.39
N GLN A 806 35.83 8.05 6.19
CA GLN A 806 36.31 6.72 5.79
C GLN A 806 36.99 6.70 4.42
N THR A 807 36.74 7.72 3.59
CA THR A 807 37.29 7.85 2.24
C THR A 807 37.71 9.29 1.94
N ASP A 808 38.65 9.45 1.03
CA ASP A 808 39.05 10.73 0.44
C ASP A 808 37.96 11.34 -0.49
N LEU A 809 38.31 12.42 -1.18
CA LEU A 809 37.45 13.11 -2.15
C LEU A 809 37.21 12.34 -3.47
N ALA A 810 38.07 11.36 -3.81
CA ALA A 810 37.86 10.43 -4.93
C ALA A 810 37.09 9.15 -4.53
N GLY A 811 36.90 8.91 -3.23
CA GLY A 811 36.28 7.69 -2.69
C GLY A 811 37.27 6.57 -2.32
N LYS A 812 38.59 6.82 -2.43
CA LYS A 812 39.65 5.92 -1.96
C LYS A 812 39.62 5.84 -0.43
N PRO A 813 39.91 4.68 0.22
CA PRO A 813 39.97 4.60 1.68
C PRO A 813 40.99 5.58 2.28
N ARG A 814 40.72 6.12 3.48
CA ARG A 814 41.72 6.91 4.24
C ARG A 814 42.65 6.02 5.06
N VAL A 815 43.93 6.38 5.11
CA VAL A 815 45.06 5.56 5.59
C VAL A 815 45.27 4.37 4.67
N TYR A 816 45.66 4.66 3.43
CA TYR A 816 45.92 3.70 2.37
C TYR A 816 47.40 3.72 1.98
N ASP A 817 48.06 2.55 2.00
CA ASP A 817 49.45 2.36 1.53
C ASP A 817 49.50 2.41 -0.01
N GLY A 818 49.20 3.59 -0.56
CA GLY A 818 48.99 3.78 -2.00
C GLY A 818 50.26 3.76 -2.83
N ASN A 819 51.43 3.78 -2.20
CA ASN A 819 52.74 3.60 -2.84
C ASN A 819 53.37 2.22 -2.56
N ASN A 820 52.75 1.40 -1.69
CA ASN A 820 53.16 0.07 -1.29
C ASN A 820 54.59 0.01 -0.69
N ASP A 821 54.99 1.05 0.06
CA ASP A 821 56.31 1.13 0.73
C ASP A 821 56.32 0.48 2.13
N GLY A 822 55.14 0.19 2.70
CA GLY A 822 54.94 -0.45 3.99
C GLY A 822 54.62 0.51 5.14
N ASN A 823 54.40 1.80 4.89
CA ASN A 823 54.10 2.83 5.89
C ASN A 823 52.77 3.57 5.59
N SER A 824 51.62 2.91 5.81
CA SER A 824 50.31 3.58 5.65
C SER A 824 50.10 4.74 6.64
N VAL A 825 50.18 5.97 6.13
CA VAL A 825 49.87 7.21 6.87
C VAL A 825 48.91 8.06 6.05
N VAL A 826 48.03 8.83 6.70
CA VAL A 826 47.09 9.69 5.98
C VAL A 826 47.82 10.75 5.14
N ASP A 827 47.40 10.91 3.89
CA ASP A 827 47.96 11.92 2.99
C ASP A 827 47.51 13.33 3.38
N MET A 828 48.42 14.29 3.19
CA MET A 828 48.06 15.71 3.28
C MET A 828 47.12 16.09 2.13
N GLY A 829 46.09 16.88 2.42
CA GLY A 829 45.11 17.37 1.45
C GLY A 829 43.94 16.40 1.21
N ALA A 830 43.07 16.79 0.28
CA ALA A 830 41.74 16.20 0.06
C ALA A 830 41.73 14.80 -0.59
N TYR A 831 42.90 14.30 -1.00
CA TYR A 831 43.06 13.07 -1.78
C TYR A 831 44.10 12.16 -1.15
N GLU A 832 43.91 10.84 -1.28
CA GLU A 832 44.96 9.85 -1.06
C GLU A 832 45.58 9.47 -2.41
N PHE A 833 46.89 9.29 -2.42
CA PHE A 833 47.62 8.71 -3.54
C PHE A 833 47.24 7.24 -3.75
N SER A 834 47.34 6.78 -4.99
CA SER A 834 47.16 5.38 -5.36
C SER A 834 47.99 5.14 -6.62
N GLU A 835 48.92 4.19 -6.54
CA GLU A 835 49.55 3.63 -7.73
C GLU A 835 48.49 2.94 -8.60
N LEU A 836 48.74 2.96 -9.91
CA LEU A 836 47.89 2.37 -10.92
C LEU A 836 48.34 0.93 -11.15
N ILE A 837 47.49 -0.05 -10.82
CA ILE A 837 47.84 -1.49 -10.88
C ILE A 837 46.79 -2.24 -11.69
N ALA A 838 47.22 -2.83 -12.80
CA ALA A 838 46.36 -3.68 -13.62
C ALA A 838 46.20 -5.10 -13.05
N ASP A 839 44.96 -5.57 -12.97
CA ASP A 839 44.65 -7.00 -12.82
C ASP A 839 43.31 -7.38 -13.46
N PHE A 840 43.14 -8.67 -13.73
CA PHE A 840 41.92 -9.25 -14.29
C PHE A 840 41.83 -10.76 -14.07
N THR A 841 40.62 -11.29 -14.17
CA THR A 841 40.30 -12.73 -14.19
C THR A 841 39.38 -13.09 -15.37
N ALA A 842 39.20 -14.39 -15.62
CA ALA A 842 38.29 -14.96 -16.62
C ALA A 842 37.38 -16.03 -15.98
N ASP A 843 36.18 -16.24 -16.54
CA ASP A 843 35.23 -17.25 -16.05
C ASP A 843 35.57 -18.70 -16.48
N VAL A 844 36.16 -18.87 -17.66
CA VAL A 844 36.77 -20.12 -18.15
C VAL A 844 38.13 -19.85 -18.78
N THR A 845 39.03 -20.84 -18.71
CA THR A 845 40.41 -20.75 -19.26
C THR A 845 40.80 -21.92 -20.18
N ILE A 846 39.92 -22.91 -20.37
CA ILE A 846 40.13 -24.09 -21.24
C ILE A 846 38.78 -24.46 -21.87
N GLY A 847 38.75 -24.87 -23.15
CA GLY A 847 37.57 -25.47 -23.79
C GLY A 847 37.64 -25.62 -25.32
N GLU A 848 36.62 -26.27 -25.91
CA GLU A 848 36.54 -26.49 -27.37
C GLU A 848 36.19 -25.21 -28.14
N LYS A 849 36.76 -25.03 -29.35
CA LYS A 849 36.38 -23.92 -30.24
C LYS A 849 34.97 -24.06 -30.84
N PRO A 850 34.18 -22.97 -30.93
CA PRO A 850 34.49 -21.61 -30.49
C PRO A 850 34.24 -21.41 -28.98
N LEU A 851 35.27 -20.94 -28.26
CA LEU A 851 35.21 -20.74 -26.81
C LEU A 851 34.85 -19.29 -26.48
N ALA A 852 33.68 -19.09 -25.86
CA ALA A 852 33.29 -17.80 -25.30
C ALA A 852 33.86 -17.64 -23.87
N VAL A 853 34.51 -16.50 -23.60
CA VAL A 853 35.16 -16.17 -22.33
C VAL A 853 34.70 -14.80 -21.85
N ARG A 854 34.36 -14.66 -20.57
CA ARG A 854 34.08 -13.37 -19.92
C ARG A 854 35.23 -12.96 -19.02
N PHE A 855 35.78 -11.79 -19.29
CA PHE A 855 36.84 -11.21 -18.48
C PHE A 855 36.29 -10.19 -17.48
N THR A 856 36.79 -10.24 -16.26
CA THR A 856 36.48 -9.28 -15.18
C THR A 856 37.71 -8.44 -14.89
N ASN A 857 37.56 -7.11 -14.91
CA ASN A 857 38.62 -6.18 -14.53
C ASN A 857 38.71 -6.08 -13.01
N GLU A 858 39.90 -6.35 -12.46
CA GLU A 858 40.23 -6.30 -11.03
C GLU A 858 41.27 -5.20 -10.72
N SER A 859 41.52 -4.31 -11.68
CA SER A 859 42.51 -3.23 -11.57
C SER A 859 42.15 -2.20 -10.50
N VAL A 860 43.18 -1.61 -9.89
CA VAL A 860 43.07 -0.55 -8.87
C VAL A 860 43.85 0.70 -9.27
N GLY A 861 43.45 1.83 -8.68
CA GLY A 861 43.90 3.16 -9.07
C GLY A 861 42.85 3.94 -9.85
N GLU A 862 43.25 5.11 -10.33
CA GLU A 862 42.38 6.04 -11.06
C GLU A 862 42.53 5.79 -12.56
N VAL A 863 41.49 5.27 -13.22
CA VAL A 863 41.54 4.77 -14.61
C VAL A 863 40.70 5.67 -15.53
N ASP A 864 41.37 6.42 -16.41
CA ASP A 864 40.74 7.22 -17.47
C ASP A 864 40.21 6.34 -18.62
N SER A 865 40.94 5.28 -18.96
CA SER A 865 40.62 4.37 -20.06
C SER A 865 41.41 3.06 -19.96
N LEU A 866 41.01 2.05 -20.72
CA LEU A 866 41.72 0.77 -20.78
C LEU A 866 41.64 0.15 -22.18
N ILE A 867 42.51 -0.83 -22.43
CA ILE A 867 42.45 -1.70 -23.60
C ILE A 867 42.83 -3.13 -23.22
N TRP A 868 42.03 -4.07 -23.70
CA TRP A 868 42.29 -5.50 -23.68
C TRP A 868 42.88 -5.93 -25.01
N TYR A 869 43.83 -6.87 -24.98
CA TYR A 869 44.25 -7.66 -26.14
C TYR A 869 44.08 -9.13 -25.78
N PHE A 870 43.38 -9.90 -26.62
CA PHE A 870 42.99 -11.27 -26.29
C PHE A 870 44.00 -12.33 -26.74
N GLY A 871 45.02 -11.95 -27.51
CA GLY A 871 46.13 -12.80 -27.96
C GLY A 871 45.96 -13.42 -29.35
N ASP A 872 44.74 -13.43 -29.88
CA ASP A 872 44.40 -13.89 -31.24
C ASP A 872 44.52 -12.79 -32.32
N GLY A 873 44.46 -11.53 -31.91
CA GLY A 873 44.52 -10.34 -32.76
C GLY A 873 43.42 -9.32 -32.45
N ASP A 874 42.36 -9.73 -31.74
CA ASP A 874 41.27 -8.84 -31.35
C ASP A 874 41.55 -8.10 -30.03
N SER A 875 40.78 -7.05 -29.80
CA SER A 875 40.93 -6.12 -28.68
C SER A 875 39.59 -5.51 -28.27
N SER A 876 39.51 -4.99 -27.04
CA SER A 876 38.30 -4.35 -26.51
C SER A 876 38.62 -3.18 -25.59
N ILE A 877 37.67 -2.25 -25.47
CA ILE A 877 37.70 -1.11 -24.53
C ILE A 877 36.58 -1.18 -23.48
N ALA A 878 35.83 -2.29 -23.43
CA ALA A 878 34.77 -2.50 -22.45
C ALA A 878 35.35 -2.85 -21.07
N GLN A 879 34.70 -2.38 -19.99
CA GLN A 879 35.18 -2.61 -18.62
C GLN A 879 35.32 -4.09 -18.27
N ASN A 880 34.35 -4.91 -18.68
CA ASN A 880 34.33 -6.37 -18.50
C ASN A 880 33.85 -7.00 -19.82
N PRO A 881 34.75 -7.37 -20.74
CA PRO A 881 34.39 -7.85 -22.07
C PRO A 881 34.02 -9.34 -22.08
N GLU A 882 33.13 -9.69 -23.01
CA GLU A 882 32.90 -11.07 -23.47
C GLU A 882 33.56 -11.21 -24.85
N HIS A 883 34.42 -12.21 -25.02
CA HIS A 883 35.18 -12.48 -26.25
C HIS A 883 34.99 -13.93 -26.70
N VAL A 884 35.21 -14.22 -27.99
CA VAL A 884 34.96 -15.56 -28.58
C VAL A 884 36.14 -16.02 -29.43
N TYR A 885 36.98 -16.87 -28.85
CA TYR A 885 38.09 -17.51 -29.54
C TYR A 885 37.58 -18.53 -30.56
N SER A 886 37.87 -18.30 -31.84
CA SER A 886 37.30 -19.09 -32.95
C SER A 886 38.26 -20.14 -33.53
N GLU A 887 39.52 -20.14 -33.12
CA GLU A 887 40.56 -21.10 -33.52
C GLU A 887 41.23 -21.74 -32.30
N ASP A 888 41.90 -22.88 -32.50
CA ASP A 888 42.70 -23.56 -31.48
C ASP A 888 44.03 -22.84 -31.24
N GLY A 889 44.55 -22.94 -30.02
CA GLY A 889 45.79 -22.29 -29.60
C GLY A 889 45.84 -21.95 -28.11
N GLN A 890 47.00 -21.44 -27.70
CA GLN A 890 47.22 -20.82 -26.39
C GLN A 890 47.27 -19.30 -26.58
N PHE A 891 46.40 -18.59 -25.87
CA PHE A 891 46.20 -17.15 -26.02
C PHE A 891 46.66 -16.40 -24.77
N THR A 892 47.68 -15.57 -24.95
CA THR A 892 48.17 -14.64 -23.93
C THR A 892 47.26 -13.42 -23.89
N VAL A 893 46.65 -13.17 -22.73
CA VAL A 893 45.73 -12.03 -22.54
C VAL A 893 46.46 -10.89 -21.86
N GLN A 894 46.26 -9.67 -22.35
CA GLN A 894 46.81 -8.44 -21.80
C GLN A 894 45.70 -7.43 -21.50
N LEU A 895 45.75 -6.82 -20.32
CA LEU A 895 44.98 -5.63 -19.97
C LEU A 895 45.96 -4.49 -19.71
N THR A 896 45.86 -3.41 -20.47
CA THR A 896 46.56 -2.14 -20.19
C THR A 896 45.54 -1.11 -19.75
N ILE A 897 45.74 -0.53 -18.57
CA ILE A 897 44.94 0.58 -18.05
C ILE A 897 45.76 1.89 -18.13
N PHE A 898 45.06 3.00 -18.38
CA PHE A 898 45.61 4.34 -18.42
C PHE A 898 44.88 5.21 -17.40
N GLY A 899 45.62 6.08 -16.72
CA GLY A 899 45.09 7.03 -15.75
C GLY A 899 45.88 8.34 -15.77
N PRO A 900 45.45 9.36 -15.01
CA PRO A 900 46.05 10.70 -15.06
C PRO A 900 47.48 10.76 -14.52
N LEU A 901 47.97 9.63 -13.97
CA LEU A 901 49.30 9.45 -13.39
C LEU A 901 50.23 8.56 -14.23
N GLY A 902 49.72 7.85 -15.26
CA GLY A 902 50.51 6.95 -16.09
C GLY A 902 49.70 5.80 -16.72
N SER A 903 50.37 4.69 -17.01
CA SER A 903 49.74 3.46 -17.50
C SER A 903 50.28 2.25 -16.75
N SER A 904 49.43 1.26 -16.52
CA SER A 904 49.80 -0.02 -15.89
C SER A 904 49.32 -1.18 -16.77
N GLU A 905 50.03 -2.30 -16.76
CA GLU A 905 49.67 -3.45 -17.58
C GLU A 905 49.78 -4.77 -16.83
N LYS A 906 48.83 -5.66 -17.15
CA LYS A 906 48.81 -7.04 -16.70
C LYS A 906 48.85 -7.93 -17.93
N ILE A 907 49.83 -8.81 -17.98
CA ILE A 907 49.92 -9.89 -18.97
C ILE A 907 49.72 -11.21 -18.21
N ARG A 908 48.85 -12.06 -18.74
CA ARG A 908 48.73 -13.46 -18.33
C ARG A 908 49.11 -14.31 -19.55
N GLU A 909 50.34 -14.83 -19.53
CA GLU A 909 50.87 -15.72 -20.57
C GLU A 909 50.05 -17.01 -20.63
N ASP A 910 49.75 -17.48 -21.84
CA ASP A 910 49.05 -18.73 -22.15
C ASP A 910 47.76 -18.96 -21.32
N TYR A 911 47.02 -17.88 -21.06
CA TYR A 911 45.95 -17.85 -20.06
C TYR A 911 44.64 -18.51 -20.52
N ILE A 912 44.35 -18.50 -21.82
CA ILE A 912 43.24 -19.24 -22.41
C ILE A 912 43.80 -20.31 -23.34
N LEU A 913 43.47 -21.57 -23.08
CA LEU A 913 43.70 -22.70 -23.98
C LEU A 913 42.41 -22.99 -24.75
N VAL A 914 42.52 -23.16 -26.07
CA VAL A 914 41.43 -23.61 -26.92
C VAL A 914 41.94 -24.77 -27.77
N GLU A 915 41.18 -25.86 -27.79
CA GLU A 915 41.57 -27.12 -28.45
C GLU A 915 40.38 -27.76 -29.17
N ASN A 916 40.58 -28.92 -29.79
CA ASN A 916 39.55 -29.68 -30.48
C ASN A 916 39.12 -30.89 -29.63
N ALA A 917 37.84 -31.24 -29.60
CA ALA A 917 37.45 -32.49 -28.96
C ALA A 917 37.92 -33.73 -29.77
N PRO A 918 38.20 -34.86 -29.09
CA PRO A 918 38.37 -36.19 -29.69
C PRO A 918 37.22 -36.55 -30.64
N ARG A 919 37.46 -37.42 -31.62
CA ARG A 919 36.47 -37.71 -32.69
C ARG A 919 36.37 -39.18 -33.03
N VAL A 920 35.13 -39.66 -33.19
CA VAL A 920 34.83 -40.97 -33.79
C VAL A 920 35.12 -40.89 -35.29
N ILE A 921 36.03 -41.73 -35.78
CA ILE A 921 36.42 -41.83 -37.20
C ILE A 921 35.79 -43.03 -37.90
N HIS A 922 35.58 -44.14 -37.20
CA HIS A 922 34.85 -45.31 -37.67
C HIS A 922 33.89 -45.78 -36.57
N PRO A 923 32.64 -46.20 -36.91
CA PRO A 923 31.68 -46.64 -35.93
C PRO A 923 32.04 -48.01 -35.35
N LEU A 924 31.61 -48.26 -34.12
CA LEU A 924 31.85 -49.51 -33.40
C LEU A 924 31.08 -50.71 -34.02
N PRO A 925 31.69 -51.91 -34.07
CA PRO A 925 31.05 -53.09 -34.64
C PRO A 925 30.20 -53.86 -33.62
N ASP A 926 28.95 -54.15 -34.00
CA ASP A 926 28.10 -55.13 -33.30
C ASP A 926 28.72 -56.55 -33.37
N THR A 927 28.44 -57.38 -32.35
CA THR A 927 28.96 -58.75 -32.25
C THR A 927 27.91 -59.75 -31.79
N SER A 928 28.02 -61.02 -32.21
CA SER A 928 27.10 -62.08 -31.79
C SER A 928 27.74 -63.46 -31.71
N PHE A 929 27.42 -64.18 -30.63
CA PHE A 929 27.84 -65.55 -30.38
C PHE A 929 26.70 -66.38 -29.77
N ALA A 930 26.94 -67.63 -29.37
CA ALA A 930 25.96 -68.46 -28.65
C ALA A 930 26.24 -68.38 -27.14
N GLU A 931 25.26 -68.73 -26.30
CA GLU A 931 25.56 -68.97 -24.88
C GLU A 931 26.56 -70.13 -24.72
N ASP A 932 27.15 -70.24 -23.52
CA ASP A 932 28.21 -71.19 -23.14
C ASP A 932 29.51 -71.14 -23.98
N SER A 933 29.65 -70.18 -24.92
CA SER A 933 30.71 -70.22 -25.94
C SER A 933 32.03 -69.48 -25.64
N GLY A 934 32.15 -68.79 -24.50
CA GLY A 934 33.43 -68.25 -23.99
C GLY A 934 33.73 -66.76 -24.28
N GLU A 935 35.03 -66.40 -24.31
CA GLU A 935 35.55 -65.03 -24.54
C GLU A 935 35.90 -64.78 -26.01
N HIS A 936 35.48 -63.62 -26.53
CA HIS A 936 35.63 -63.20 -27.93
C HIS A 936 36.37 -61.85 -28.02
N PHE A 937 37.11 -61.63 -29.11
CA PHE A 937 37.76 -60.35 -29.44
C PHE A 937 36.77 -59.40 -30.13
N LEU A 938 36.93 -58.08 -29.91
CA LEU A 938 36.10 -57.06 -30.56
C LEU A 938 36.89 -56.16 -31.54
N LEU A 939 37.80 -55.30 -31.03
CA LEU A 939 38.39 -54.19 -31.80
C LEU A 939 39.71 -53.63 -31.22
N TYR A 940 40.36 -52.72 -31.95
CA TYR A 940 41.41 -51.82 -31.46
C TYR A 940 40.91 -50.37 -31.32
N PHE A 941 41.27 -49.67 -30.24
CA PHE A 941 40.73 -48.31 -29.96
C PHE A 941 41.07 -47.27 -31.04
N ALA A 942 42.31 -47.29 -31.55
CA ALA A 942 42.82 -46.33 -32.54
C ALA A 942 42.24 -46.54 -33.97
N GLU A 943 41.41 -47.56 -34.18
CA GLU A 943 40.60 -47.70 -35.40
C GLU A 943 39.28 -46.92 -35.30
N VAL A 944 38.84 -46.59 -34.08
CA VAL A 944 37.52 -45.99 -33.77
C VAL A 944 37.65 -44.50 -33.47
N PHE A 945 38.64 -44.13 -32.65
CA PHE A 945 38.84 -42.74 -32.19
C PHE A 945 40.18 -42.19 -32.68
N THR A 946 40.17 -40.92 -33.08
CA THR A 946 41.37 -40.08 -33.20
C THR A 946 41.18 -38.81 -32.40
N ASP A 947 42.27 -38.22 -31.96
CA ASP A 947 42.28 -36.78 -31.69
C ASP A 947 42.72 -36.02 -32.95
N PRO A 948 42.16 -34.84 -33.26
CA PRO A 948 42.79 -33.88 -34.16
C PRO A 948 44.13 -33.37 -33.63
N ASP A 949 44.24 -33.17 -32.32
CA ASP A 949 45.38 -32.55 -31.67
C ASP A 949 46.44 -33.62 -31.35
N SER A 950 47.37 -33.73 -32.30
CA SER A 950 48.31 -34.87 -32.45
C SER A 950 49.32 -35.11 -31.31
N ALA A 951 49.23 -34.36 -30.20
CA ALA A 951 50.00 -34.56 -28.99
C ALA A 951 49.29 -35.48 -27.96
N ASP A 952 47.97 -35.62 -28.06
CA ASP A 952 47.15 -36.08 -26.93
C ASP A 952 47.01 -37.59 -26.79
N THR A 953 46.92 -38.03 -25.53
CA THR A 953 46.88 -39.45 -25.15
C THR A 953 45.50 -39.81 -24.61
N LEU A 954 44.63 -40.26 -25.51
CA LEU A 954 43.24 -40.59 -25.19
C LEU A 954 43.08 -41.67 -24.11
N ILE A 955 42.26 -41.35 -23.12
CA ILE A 955 41.81 -42.21 -22.02
C ILE A 955 40.47 -42.85 -22.41
N TYR A 956 40.42 -44.18 -22.40
CA TYR A 956 39.24 -44.94 -22.83
C TYR A 956 38.47 -45.53 -21.65
N THR A 957 37.17 -45.25 -21.57
CA THR A 957 36.23 -45.79 -20.57
C THR A 957 35.03 -46.45 -21.25
N TYR A 958 34.49 -47.51 -20.66
CA TYR A 958 33.35 -48.24 -21.23
C TYR A 958 32.24 -48.45 -20.20
N GLN A 959 30.99 -48.35 -20.65
CA GLN A 959 29.80 -48.43 -19.81
C GLN A 959 28.72 -49.28 -20.49
N GLY A 960 28.15 -50.24 -19.76
CA GLY A 960 26.98 -51.01 -20.17
C GLY A 960 26.40 -51.77 -19.00
N ASN A 961 25.10 -52.09 -19.08
CA ASN A 961 24.29 -52.39 -17.90
C ASN A 961 23.93 -53.87 -17.71
N ASN A 962 24.46 -54.79 -18.53
CA ASN A 962 24.24 -56.22 -18.36
C ASN A 962 25.39 -56.85 -17.54
N PRO A 963 25.16 -57.28 -16.28
CA PRO A 963 26.21 -57.90 -15.46
C PRO A 963 26.61 -59.30 -15.97
N GLN A 964 25.74 -59.95 -16.76
CA GLN A 964 25.96 -61.28 -17.33
C GLN A 964 26.80 -61.25 -18.62
N ILE A 965 27.14 -60.05 -19.12
CA ILE A 965 28.11 -59.84 -20.20
C ILE A 965 29.28 -59.00 -19.67
N SER A 966 30.41 -59.67 -19.49
CA SER A 966 31.67 -59.08 -19.06
C SER A 966 32.46 -58.50 -20.25
N ILE A 967 33.06 -57.32 -20.06
CA ILE A 967 33.97 -56.68 -21.01
C ILE A 967 35.34 -56.45 -20.38
N ARG A 968 36.39 -56.70 -21.15
CA ARG A 968 37.79 -56.66 -20.70
C ARG A 968 38.70 -55.96 -21.71
N ARG A 969 39.39 -54.91 -21.27
CA ARG A 969 40.52 -54.29 -21.99
C ARG A 969 41.80 -55.12 -21.83
N SER A 970 42.62 -55.22 -22.88
CA SER A 970 43.97 -55.79 -22.80
C SER A 970 44.89 -55.06 -23.78
N GLY A 971 45.78 -54.20 -23.26
CA GLY A 971 46.52 -53.26 -24.11
C GLY A 971 45.54 -52.31 -24.81
N ASP A 972 45.66 -52.20 -26.13
CA ASP A 972 44.82 -51.31 -26.95
C ASP A 972 43.66 -52.05 -27.64
N SER A 973 43.29 -53.22 -27.11
CA SER A 973 42.21 -54.08 -27.60
C SER A 973 41.11 -54.30 -26.56
N LEU A 974 39.90 -54.57 -27.04
CA LEU A 974 38.72 -54.89 -26.23
C LEU A 974 38.20 -56.33 -26.50
N PHE A 975 37.73 -57.00 -25.46
CA PHE A 975 37.22 -58.38 -25.46
C PHE A 975 35.89 -58.47 -24.68
N VAL A 976 35.07 -59.49 -24.97
CA VAL A 976 33.74 -59.70 -24.40
C VAL A 976 33.43 -61.17 -24.11
N ARG A 977 32.71 -61.48 -23.03
CA ARG A 977 32.23 -62.83 -22.66
C ARG A 977 30.88 -62.77 -21.93
N ALA A 978 29.98 -63.71 -22.23
CA ALA A 978 28.75 -63.97 -21.45
C ALA A 978 28.93 -65.03 -20.34
N GLU A 979 28.00 -65.02 -19.37
CA GLU A 979 27.74 -66.14 -18.46
C GLU A 979 27.08 -67.33 -19.18
N ASP A 980 27.08 -68.48 -18.51
CA ASP A 980 26.52 -69.74 -19.00
C ASP A 980 24.98 -69.72 -18.77
N ASN A 981 24.18 -70.33 -19.66
CA ASN A 981 22.71 -70.21 -19.72
C ASN A 981 22.17 -68.75 -19.79
N PHE A 982 22.94 -67.79 -20.33
CA PHE A 982 22.45 -66.43 -20.61
C PHE A 982 22.31 -66.17 -22.12
N PHE A 983 21.09 -65.89 -22.57
CA PHE A 983 20.79 -65.37 -23.90
C PHE A 983 20.11 -64.00 -23.86
N GLY A 984 20.30 -63.19 -24.91
CA GLY A 984 19.80 -61.83 -24.99
C GLY A 984 20.81 -60.86 -25.62
N GLN A 985 20.48 -59.56 -25.66
CA GLN A 985 21.33 -58.53 -26.23
C GLN A 985 21.55 -57.36 -25.27
N ALA A 986 22.72 -56.73 -25.32
CA ALA A 986 23.07 -55.57 -24.52
C ALA A 986 23.88 -54.55 -25.31
N GLU A 987 23.57 -53.27 -25.12
CA GLU A 987 24.29 -52.12 -25.69
C GLU A 987 25.37 -51.62 -24.73
N TYR A 988 26.51 -51.22 -25.28
CA TYR A 988 27.65 -50.66 -24.57
C TYR A 988 28.10 -49.35 -25.23
N ILE A 989 28.40 -48.37 -24.39
CA ILE A 989 29.02 -47.10 -24.76
C ILE A 989 30.53 -47.22 -24.51
N LEU A 990 31.35 -46.74 -25.45
CA LEU A 990 32.78 -46.57 -25.29
C LEU A 990 33.12 -45.10 -25.53
N THR A 991 33.78 -44.48 -24.57
CA THR A 991 34.13 -43.05 -24.56
C THR A 991 35.65 -42.89 -24.56
N ALA A 992 36.16 -42.01 -25.42
CA ALA A 992 37.53 -41.53 -25.44
C ALA A 992 37.59 -40.07 -24.95
N THR A 993 38.49 -39.78 -24.01
CA THR A 993 38.68 -38.47 -23.38
C THR A 993 40.13 -38.05 -23.51
N ASP A 994 40.40 -36.80 -23.86
CA ASP A 994 41.77 -36.24 -23.90
C ASP A 994 42.32 -35.93 -22.47
N PRO A 995 43.56 -35.39 -22.34
CA PRO A 995 44.14 -35.02 -21.04
C PRO A 995 43.49 -33.80 -20.34
N TYR A 996 42.70 -32.99 -21.05
CA TYR A 996 42.15 -31.70 -20.60
C TYR A 996 40.66 -31.79 -20.22
N GLY A 997 39.91 -32.73 -20.83
CA GLY A 997 38.59 -33.16 -20.41
C GLY A 997 37.53 -33.24 -21.52
N LEU A 998 37.83 -32.91 -22.77
CA LEU A 998 36.86 -33.08 -23.87
C LEU A 998 36.79 -34.58 -24.24
N SER A 999 35.71 -34.98 -24.92
CA SER A 999 35.49 -36.40 -25.22
C SER A 999 34.53 -36.66 -26.37
N ALA A 1000 34.71 -37.82 -27.00
CA ALA A 1000 33.73 -38.41 -27.91
C ALA A 1000 33.41 -39.84 -27.48
N ALA A 1001 32.21 -40.29 -27.82
CA ALA A 1001 31.70 -41.61 -27.50
C ALA A 1001 30.92 -42.21 -28.69
N ASP A 1002 30.88 -43.54 -28.73
CA ASP A 1002 30.09 -44.31 -29.69
C ASP A 1002 29.51 -45.58 -29.03
N THR A 1003 28.55 -46.25 -29.68
CA THR A 1003 27.84 -47.41 -29.11
C THR A 1003 27.86 -48.67 -29.98
N PHE A 1004 27.77 -49.85 -29.35
CA PHE A 1004 27.65 -51.14 -30.04
C PHE A 1004 26.84 -52.17 -29.24
N VAL A 1005 26.33 -53.19 -29.93
CA VAL A 1005 25.49 -54.24 -29.38
C VAL A 1005 26.22 -55.60 -29.33
N VAL A 1006 26.05 -56.31 -28.22
CA VAL A 1006 26.50 -57.70 -28.00
C VAL A 1006 25.27 -58.60 -27.92
N THR A 1007 25.17 -59.62 -28.79
CA THR A 1007 23.99 -60.50 -28.90
C THR A 1007 24.30 -61.98 -28.70
N ILE A 1008 23.74 -62.58 -27.66
CA ILE A 1008 23.88 -63.98 -27.25
C ILE A 1008 22.59 -64.76 -27.59
N ARG A 1009 22.72 -66.05 -27.94
CA ARG A 1009 21.65 -66.88 -28.55
C ARG A 1009 21.44 -68.20 -27.78
N SER A 1010 20.19 -68.64 -27.68
CA SER A 1010 19.68 -69.64 -26.72
C SER A 1010 19.75 -71.12 -27.13
N VAL A 1011 19.59 -71.99 -26.12
CA VAL A 1011 19.40 -73.46 -26.17
C VAL A 1011 18.05 -73.82 -25.48
N ASN A 1012 17.84 -75.02 -24.90
CA ASN A 1012 16.52 -75.52 -24.42
C ASN A 1012 16.65 -76.59 -23.30
N ASP A 1013 15.91 -76.45 -22.19
CA ASP A 1013 15.79 -77.37 -21.03
C ASP A 1013 14.38 -78.03 -20.92
N ALA A 1014 13.80 -78.21 -19.72
CA ALA A 1014 12.51 -78.91 -19.46
C ALA A 1014 11.90 -78.62 -18.05
N PRO A 1015 10.57 -78.80 -17.84
CA PRO A 1015 9.84 -78.21 -16.70
C PRO A 1015 9.78 -79.04 -15.41
N GLU A 1016 9.69 -78.34 -14.27
CA GLU A 1016 9.65 -78.88 -12.90
C GLU A 1016 8.44 -78.36 -12.09
N ILE A 1017 7.71 -79.24 -11.39
CA ILE A 1017 6.72 -78.86 -10.36
C ILE A 1017 7.40 -78.73 -9.00
N LEU A 1018 7.12 -77.65 -8.29
CA LEU A 1018 7.76 -77.27 -7.03
C LEU A 1018 7.02 -77.83 -5.80
N ASP A 1019 7.77 -78.31 -4.80
CA ASP A 1019 7.34 -78.78 -3.46
C ASP A 1019 6.50 -77.79 -2.62
N THR A 1020 6.10 -76.64 -3.17
CA THR A 1020 5.31 -75.60 -2.49
C THR A 1020 3.81 -75.67 -2.80
N LEU A 1021 3.38 -76.60 -3.65
CA LEU A 1021 1.97 -76.88 -3.93
C LEU A 1021 1.22 -77.28 -2.62
N PRO A 1022 0.04 -76.69 -2.31
CA PRO A 1022 -0.56 -76.86 -0.98
C PRO A 1022 -1.41 -78.13 -0.82
N ASP A 1023 -1.05 -79.02 0.11
CA ASP A 1023 -1.77 -80.26 0.46
C ASP A 1023 -3.30 -80.12 0.63
N THR A 1024 -3.80 -78.97 1.10
CA THR A 1024 -5.22 -78.76 1.41
C THR A 1024 -5.64 -77.31 1.26
N LEU A 1025 -6.74 -77.09 0.53
CA LEU A 1025 -7.44 -75.82 0.38
C LEU A 1025 -8.70 -75.77 1.24
N ARG A 1026 -9.04 -74.57 1.72
CA ARG A 1026 -10.29 -74.25 2.41
C ARG A 1026 -10.82 -72.92 1.90
N PHE A 1027 -12.09 -72.86 1.51
CA PHE A 1027 -12.71 -71.68 0.92
C PHE A 1027 -14.07 -71.39 1.54
N ARG A 1028 -14.94 -70.62 0.88
CA ARG A 1028 -16.17 -70.05 1.44
C ARG A 1028 -17.41 -70.37 0.57
N ALA A 1029 -18.57 -70.71 1.14
CA ALA A 1029 -19.71 -71.34 0.44
C ALA A 1029 -20.48 -70.37 -0.46
N ASP A 1030 -20.41 -69.11 -0.09
CA ASP A 1030 -20.81 -67.91 -0.83
C ASP A 1030 -19.59 -67.24 -1.51
N SER A 1031 -18.45 -67.95 -1.56
CA SER A 1031 -17.26 -67.58 -2.31
C SER A 1031 -16.82 -68.73 -3.21
N SER A 1032 -15.66 -68.53 -3.84
CA SER A 1032 -14.80 -69.59 -4.30
C SER A 1032 -13.38 -69.38 -3.77
N ILE A 1033 -12.46 -70.31 -4.04
CA ILE A 1033 -11.01 -70.06 -3.98
C ILE A 1033 -10.41 -70.20 -5.37
N THR A 1034 -9.47 -69.32 -5.71
CA THR A 1034 -8.65 -69.47 -6.92
C THR A 1034 -7.33 -70.15 -6.55
N LEU A 1035 -6.97 -71.21 -7.27
CA LEU A 1035 -5.62 -71.79 -7.27
C LEU A 1035 -4.92 -71.42 -8.58
N GLU A 1036 -3.79 -70.73 -8.47
CA GLU A 1036 -2.93 -70.36 -9.59
C GLU A 1036 -1.79 -71.37 -9.72
N THR A 1037 -2.08 -72.50 -10.37
CA THR A 1037 -1.18 -73.67 -10.49
C THR A 1037 0.16 -73.34 -11.15
N TRP A 1038 0.18 -72.39 -12.10
CA TRP A 1038 1.41 -71.90 -12.75
C TRP A 1038 2.43 -71.28 -11.78
N ARG A 1039 2.06 -70.94 -10.55
CA ARG A 1039 3.00 -70.46 -9.52
C ARG A 1039 3.86 -71.57 -8.90
N TYR A 1040 3.50 -72.82 -9.16
CA TYR A 1040 4.13 -74.01 -8.59
C TYR A 1040 4.88 -74.82 -9.66
N VAL A 1041 5.21 -74.20 -10.79
CA VAL A 1041 5.96 -74.81 -11.90
C VAL A 1041 7.03 -73.83 -12.38
N THR A 1042 8.18 -74.34 -12.81
CA THR A 1042 9.25 -73.57 -13.44
C THR A 1042 9.81 -74.30 -14.65
N ASP A 1043 10.39 -73.54 -15.58
CA ASP A 1043 11.06 -73.97 -16.81
C ASP A 1043 12.03 -72.83 -17.21
N VAL A 1044 13.05 -73.09 -18.04
CA VAL A 1044 14.09 -72.08 -18.35
C VAL A 1044 13.67 -71.20 -19.53
N GLU A 1045 13.13 -71.79 -20.59
CA GLU A 1045 12.76 -71.09 -21.82
C GLU A 1045 11.26 -70.76 -21.88
N THR A 1046 10.40 -71.66 -21.37
CA THR A 1046 8.95 -71.56 -21.47
C THR A 1046 8.38 -70.87 -20.21
N PRO A 1047 7.78 -69.67 -20.31
CA PRO A 1047 7.17 -69.04 -19.14
C PRO A 1047 6.12 -69.99 -18.50
N PRO A 1048 6.03 -70.14 -17.16
CA PRO A 1048 5.13 -71.12 -16.54
C PRO A 1048 3.62 -71.00 -16.87
N LYS A 1049 3.21 -69.90 -17.51
CA LYS A 1049 1.85 -69.65 -18.02
C LYS A 1049 1.62 -70.09 -19.46
N GLU A 1050 2.66 -70.50 -20.18
CA GLU A 1050 2.59 -70.98 -21.57
C GLU A 1050 2.66 -72.52 -21.61
N LEU A 1051 3.08 -73.14 -20.50
CA LEU A 1051 2.91 -74.56 -20.20
C LEU A 1051 1.43 -75.00 -20.22
N PHE A 1052 1.17 -76.24 -20.64
CA PHE A 1052 -0.17 -76.81 -20.80
C PHE A 1052 -0.64 -77.59 -19.56
N TYR A 1053 -1.78 -77.20 -18.97
CA TYR A 1053 -2.27 -77.74 -17.68
C TYR A 1053 -3.51 -78.64 -17.78
N MET A 1054 -3.61 -79.63 -16.87
CA MET A 1054 -4.71 -80.60 -16.77
C MET A 1054 -5.25 -80.76 -15.33
N TYR A 1055 -6.56 -80.93 -15.15
CA TYR A 1055 -7.23 -80.95 -13.83
C TYR A 1055 -8.36 -82.00 -13.68
N GLY A 1056 -8.68 -82.41 -12.45
CA GLY A 1056 -9.88 -83.21 -12.13
C GLY A 1056 -10.14 -83.38 -10.62
N VAL A 1057 -11.39 -83.63 -10.20
CA VAL A 1057 -11.80 -83.78 -8.78
C VAL A 1057 -12.48 -85.12 -8.47
N SER A 1058 -12.55 -85.50 -7.19
CA SER A 1058 -13.17 -86.76 -6.72
C SER A 1058 -14.66 -86.71 -6.36
N ASN A 1059 -15.27 -85.52 -6.32
CA ASN A 1059 -16.67 -85.33 -5.90
C ASN A 1059 -17.26 -84.10 -6.61
N ASP A 1060 -18.31 -84.33 -7.39
CA ASP A 1060 -18.86 -83.36 -8.35
C ASP A 1060 -19.56 -82.14 -7.73
N SER A 1061 -19.85 -82.16 -6.42
CA SER A 1061 -20.30 -80.95 -5.67
C SER A 1061 -19.19 -79.92 -5.42
N ILE A 1062 -17.95 -80.21 -5.83
CA ILE A 1062 -16.90 -79.19 -6.02
C ILE A 1062 -16.79 -78.91 -7.53
N LEU A 1063 -17.12 -77.68 -7.93
CA LEU A 1063 -17.08 -77.26 -9.32
C LEU A 1063 -15.74 -76.60 -9.63
N ILE A 1064 -15.00 -77.15 -10.60
CA ILE A 1064 -13.82 -76.50 -11.18
C ILE A 1064 -14.27 -75.61 -12.32
N THR A 1065 -14.03 -74.30 -12.22
CA THR A 1065 -14.22 -73.34 -13.32
C THR A 1065 -12.88 -72.74 -13.71
N LEU A 1066 -12.53 -72.75 -15.01
CA LEU A 1066 -11.33 -72.05 -15.48
C LEU A 1066 -11.57 -70.53 -15.44
N LYS A 1067 -10.66 -69.80 -14.80
CA LYS A 1067 -10.72 -68.34 -14.64
C LYS A 1067 -10.07 -67.64 -15.83
N ASP A 1068 -10.74 -67.77 -16.97
CA ASP A 1068 -10.29 -67.27 -18.27
C ASP A 1068 -8.93 -67.87 -18.70
N SER A 1069 -8.25 -67.25 -19.66
CA SER A 1069 -6.98 -67.70 -20.26
C SER A 1069 -5.75 -67.52 -19.36
N THR A 1070 -5.90 -67.68 -18.04
CA THR A 1070 -4.83 -67.49 -17.05
C THR A 1070 -4.39 -68.79 -16.36
N TYR A 1071 -4.94 -69.93 -16.80
CA TYR A 1071 -4.74 -71.29 -16.26
C TYR A 1071 -5.07 -71.47 -14.77
N ALA A 1072 -5.55 -70.42 -14.11
CA ALA A 1072 -6.02 -70.46 -12.74
C ALA A 1072 -7.39 -71.14 -12.66
N ILE A 1073 -7.54 -72.07 -11.72
CA ILE A 1073 -8.83 -72.71 -11.44
C ILE A 1073 -9.54 -72.00 -10.28
N ILE A 1074 -10.83 -71.76 -10.47
CA ILE A 1074 -11.78 -71.43 -9.41
C ILE A 1074 -12.38 -72.76 -8.93
N LEU A 1075 -12.22 -73.05 -7.63
CA LEU A 1075 -12.98 -74.07 -6.93
C LEU A 1075 -14.15 -73.38 -6.21
N SER A 1076 -15.37 -73.70 -6.64
CA SER A 1076 -16.61 -73.35 -5.91
C SER A 1076 -17.32 -74.63 -5.43
N ALA A 1077 -18.34 -74.46 -4.59
CA ALA A 1077 -19.21 -75.53 -4.12
C ALA A 1077 -20.67 -75.12 -4.34
N ASP A 1078 -21.56 -76.09 -4.42
CA ASP A 1078 -23.00 -75.82 -4.34
C ASP A 1078 -23.33 -75.01 -3.07
N GLU A 1079 -24.24 -74.04 -3.13
CA GLU A 1079 -24.60 -73.16 -2.02
C GLU A 1079 -24.98 -73.94 -0.72
N ASN A 1080 -25.41 -75.19 -0.86
CA ASN A 1080 -25.80 -76.10 0.23
C ASN A 1080 -24.74 -77.16 0.60
N PHE A 1081 -23.67 -77.34 -0.20
CA PHE A 1081 -22.65 -78.35 0.08
C PHE A 1081 -21.66 -77.91 1.17
N ARG A 1082 -21.45 -78.75 2.18
CA ARG A 1082 -20.41 -78.60 3.21
C ARG A 1082 -19.76 -79.97 3.41
N GLY A 1083 -18.50 -80.13 2.99
CA GLY A 1083 -17.84 -81.44 2.95
C GLY A 1083 -16.40 -81.36 2.46
N GLN A 1084 -15.88 -82.47 1.92
CA GLN A 1084 -14.50 -82.58 1.41
C GLN A 1084 -14.41 -83.24 0.02
N SER A 1085 -13.34 -82.95 -0.74
CA SER A 1085 -12.97 -83.60 -2.01
C SER A 1085 -11.47 -83.49 -2.30
N TRP A 1086 -10.91 -84.39 -3.12
CA TRP A 1086 -9.59 -84.29 -3.73
C TRP A 1086 -9.62 -83.60 -5.11
N LEU A 1087 -8.46 -83.12 -5.55
CA LEU A 1087 -8.11 -82.46 -6.82
C LEU A 1087 -6.77 -83.03 -7.35
N TYR A 1088 -6.63 -83.21 -8.66
CA TYR A 1088 -5.42 -83.65 -9.36
C TYR A 1088 -4.95 -82.61 -10.40
N ILE A 1089 -3.64 -82.50 -10.65
CA ILE A 1089 -2.98 -81.49 -11.49
C ILE A 1089 -1.87 -82.14 -12.36
N GLY A 1090 -1.69 -81.68 -13.61
CA GLY A 1090 -0.54 -82.03 -14.48
C GLY A 1090 -0.13 -80.88 -15.41
N VAL A 1091 1.12 -80.91 -15.91
CA VAL A 1091 1.75 -79.84 -16.72
C VAL A 1091 2.69 -80.38 -17.83
N GLN A 1092 2.85 -79.62 -18.92
CA GLN A 1092 3.71 -79.93 -20.09
C GLN A 1092 4.28 -78.67 -20.77
N ASP A 1093 5.50 -78.72 -21.33
CA ASP A 1093 6.15 -77.64 -22.12
C ASP A 1093 5.79 -77.67 -23.63
N ASP A 1094 6.38 -76.76 -24.43
CA ASP A 1094 6.16 -76.70 -25.89
C ASP A 1094 6.88 -77.81 -26.68
N SER A 1095 7.97 -78.33 -26.10
CA SER A 1095 8.84 -79.39 -26.61
C SER A 1095 8.39 -80.80 -26.21
N MET A 1096 7.28 -80.88 -25.46
CA MET A 1096 6.52 -82.02 -24.97
C MET A 1096 7.02 -82.76 -23.70
N ALA A 1097 7.92 -82.22 -22.87
CA ALA A 1097 8.26 -82.79 -21.54
C ALA A 1097 7.24 -82.42 -20.44
N THR A 1098 7.13 -83.20 -19.34
CA THR A 1098 5.90 -83.26 -18.49
C THR A 1098 6.10 -83.57 -16.99
N ALA A 1099 5.20 -83.09 -16.11
CA ALA A 1099 5.13 -83.40 -14.67
C ALA A 1099 3.67 -83.39 -14.07
N SER A 1100 3.42 -83.88 -12.83
CA SER A 1100 2.06 -83.97 -12.22
C SER A 1100 1.97 -84.20 -10.68
N ASP A 1101 0.91 -83.73 -9.99
CA ASP A 1101 0.64 -83.89 -8.51
C ASP A 1101 -0.87 -83.73 -8.06
N SER A 1102 -1.22 -83.70 -6.75
CA SER A 1102 -2.63 -83.68 -6.21
C SER A 1102 -2.87 -83.18 -4.75
N LEU A 1103 -4.09 -82.70 -4.39
CA LEU A 1103 -4.44 -82.05 -3.08
C LEU A 1103 -5.94 -82.12 -2.63
N LEU A 1104 -6.31 -81.64 -1.42
CA LEU A 1104 -7.65 -81.74 -0.75
C LEU A 1104 -8.43 -80.38 -0.61
N VAL A 1105 -9.78 -80.35 -0.39
CA VAL A 1105 -10.67 -79.13 -0.47
C VAL A 1105 -11.86 -79.04 0.56
N ILE A 1106 -12.25 -77.85 1.15
CA ILE A 1106 -13.27 -77.58 2.27
C ILE A 1106 -13.92 -76.11 2.29
N VAL A 1107 -14.98 -75.66 3.09
CA VAL A 1107 -15.93 -74.46 2.81
C VAL A 1107 -16.59 -73.51 4.00
N GLU A 1108 -16.60 -72.09 3.99
CA GLU A 1108 -17.09 -70.89 4.90
C GLU A 1108 -17.76 -69.43 4.36
N ALA A 1109 -17.41 -68.07 4.64
CA ALA A 1109 -18.13 -66.68 4.29
C ALA A 1109 -17.45 -65.16 3.93
N PRO A 1110 -18.05 -63.99 3.35
CA PRO A 1110 -17.41 -62.75 2.62
C PRO A 1110 -17.87 -61.16 2.76
N LEU A 1111 -17.28 -60.05 2.11
CA LEU A 1111 -17.76 -58.54 1.95
C LEU A 1111 -16.93 -57.37 1.13
N SER A 1112 -17.38 -56.05 0.88
CA SER A 1112 -16.74 -54.86 0.05
C SER A 1112 -17.17 -53.28 0.18
N ILE A 1113 -16.62 -52.19 -0.56
CA ILE A 1113 -16.94 -50.63 -0.53
C ILE A 1113 -16.36 -49.59 -1.67
N GLU A 1114 -16.73 -48.23 -1.85
CA GLU A 1114 -16.32 -47.21 -2.99
C GLU A 1114 -16.33 -45.55 -2.89
N THR A 1115 -16.39 -44.66 -3.98
CA THR A 1115 -15.80 -43.21 -4.21
C THR A 1115 -16.72 -41.90 -4.62
N GLU A 1116 -16.23 -40.61 -4.96
CA GLU A 1116 -16.94 -39.22 -5.24
C GLU A 1116 -16.12 -37.99 -5.96
N LEU A 1117 -16.73 -36.82 -6.44
CA LEU A 1117 -16.16 -35.45 -6.93
C LEU A 1117 -17.19 -34.22 -7.00
N ASN A 1118 -16.89 -32.95 -6.57
CA ASN A 1118 -17.63 -31.67 -6.94
C ASN A 1118 -16.97 -30.32 -6.45
N ASP A 1119 -17.30 -29.17 -7.09
CA ASP A 1119 -16.94 -27.74 -6.85
C ASP A 1119 -15.46 -27.30 -6.67
N LEU A 1120 -15.15 -26.05 -7.05
CA LEU A 1120 -13.79 -25.44 -6.98
C LEU A 1120 -13.60 -24.57 -5.71
N PRO A 1121 -12.78 -24.99 -4.73
CA PRO A 1121 -12.57 -24.24 -3.50
C PRO A 1121 -11.59 -23.07 -3.69
N VAL A 1122 -11.81 -21.97 -2.97
CA VAL A 1122 -11.01 -20.73 -3.09
C VAL A 1122 -9.64 -20.87 -2.41
N VAL A 1123 -9.57 -21.60 -1.29
CA VAL A 1123 -8.38 -21.74 -0.43
C VAL A 1123 -7.98 -23.21 -0.25
N PHE A 1124 -6.76 -23.45 0.23
CA PHE A 1124 -6.32 -24.78 0.68
C PHE A 1124 -6.99 -25.15 2.01
N GLU A 1125 -7.51 -26.38 2.11
CA GLU A 1125 -8.02 -26.90 3.38
C GLU A 1125 -7.77 -28.41 3.54
N LEU A 1126 -7.71 -28.83 4.81
CA LEU A 1126 -7.77 -30.24 5.23
C LEU A 1126 -9.07 -30.39 6.02
N LEU A 1127 -10.01 -31.20 5.53
CA LEU A 1127 -11.35 -31.35 6.11
C LEU A 1127 -11.37 -32.43 7.22
N PRO A 1128 -12.42 -32.51 8.04
CA PRO A 1128 -12.63 -33.64 8.96
C PRO A 1128 -12.71 -34.97 8.20
N ASN A 1129 -12.15 -36.03 8.79
CA ASN A 1129 -12.25 -37.40 8.29
C ASN A 1129 -13.44 -38.14 8.91
N TYR A 1130 -14.00 -39.11 8.18
CA TYR A 1130 -15.15 -39.89 8.63
C TYR A 1130 -15.02 -41.39 8.28
N PRO A 1131 -15.35 -42.31 9.21
CA PRO A 1131 -15.61 -42.07 10.63
C PRO A 1131 -14.34 -41.58 11.39
N ASN A 1132 -14.51 -41.00 12.58
CA ASN A 1132 -13.44 -40.65 13.52
C ASN A 1132 -14.03 -40.54 14.95
N PRO A 1133 -13.68 -41.40 15.92
CA PRO A 1133 -12.80 -42.56 15.82
C PRO A 1133 -13.26 -43.59 14.77
N PHE A 1134 -12.35 -44.46 14.34
CA PHE A 1134 -12.58 -45.39 13.24
C PHE A 1134 -11.97 -46.78 13.47
N ASN A 1135 -12.49 -47.78 12.74
CA ASN A 1135 -12.05 -49.17 12.83
C ASN A 1135 -12.39 -49.94 11.53
N PRO A 1136 -11.41 -50.54 10.83
CA PRO A 1136 -10.04 -50.06 10.67
C PRO A 1136 -9.94 -48.93 9.64
N LYS A 1137 -11.03 -48.58 8.94
CA LYS A 1137 -11.03 -47.64 7.80
C LYS A 1137 -11.59 -46.27 8.13
N THR A 1138 -10.93 -45.21 7.64
CA THR A 1138 -11.44 -43.83 7.65
C THR A 1138 -11.24 -43.15 6.29
N THR A 1139 -12.16 -42.25 5.93
CA THR A 1139 -12.09 -41.44 4.72
C THR A 1139 -11.63 -40.02 5.09
N ILE A 1140 -10.47 -39.60 4.58
CA ILE A 1140 -9.90 -38.27 4.78
C ILE A 1140 -10.20 -37.41 3.53
N ARG A 1141 -10.65 -36.18 3.72
CA ARG A 1141 -10.99 -35.22 2.64
C ARG A 1141 -10.08 -33.99 2.69
N TYR A 1142 -9.72 -33.41 1.53
CA TYR A 1142 -8.89 -32.20 1.44
C TYR A 1142 -9.14 -31.43 0.13
N SER A 1143 -8.68 -30.17 0.09
CA SER A 1143 -8.92 -29.22 -1.02
C SER A 1143 -7.69 -28.39 -1.40
N VAL A 1144 -7.63 -27.98 -2.68
CA VAL A 1144 -6.57 -27.17 -3.28
C VAL A 1144 -7.19 -25.89 -3.85
N GLY A 1145 -6.69 -24.72 -3.42
CA GLY A 1145 -7.31 -23.41 -3.69
C GLY A 1145 -7.13 -22.88 -5.12
N SER A 1146 -8.15 -22.20 -5.63
CA SER A 1146 -8.22 -21.70 -7.03
C SER A 1146 -7.36 -20.47 -7.34
N ILE A 1147 -6.98 -19.67 -6.33
CA ILE A 1147 -6.22 -18.40 -6.49
C ILE A 1147 -4.92 -18.58 -7.30
N GLN A 1148 -4.30 -19.76 -7.26
CA GLN A 1148 -3.00 -20.05 -7.85
C GLN A 1148 -3.00 -20.23 -9.39
N LYS A 1149 -4.17 -20.21 -10.05
CA LYS A 1149 -4.39 -20.35 -11.52
C LYS A 1149 -3.74 -21.57 -12.21
N SER A 1150 -3.04 -22.44 -11.48
CA SER A 1150 -2.22 -23.55 -12.00
C SER A 1150 -2.17 -24.72 -10.99
N SER A 1151 -1.47 -25.82 -11.34
CA SER A 1151 -1.38 -27.03 -10.49
C SER A 1151 -0.23 -26.95 -9.49
N VAL A 1152 -0.50 -27.25 -8.22
CA VAL A 1152 0.41 -27.10 -7.08
C VAL A 1152 0.77 -28.48 -6.50
N ARG A 1153 2.01 -28.66 -6.04
CA ARG A 1153 2.48 -29.87 -5.35
C ARG A 1153 1.99 -29.94 -3.91
N VAL A 1154 1.46 -31.10 -3.54
CA VAL A 1154 0.89 -31.37 -2.21
C VAL A 1154 1.26 -32.77 -1.69
N GLU A 1155 1.29 -32.91 -0.36
CA GLU A 1155 1.46 -34.18 0.35
C GLU A 1155 0.36 -34.36 1.40
N LEU A 1156 -0.23 -35.56 1.49
CA LEU A 1156 -1.14 -36.00 2.56
C LEU A 1156 -0.58 -37.27 3.22
N SER A 1157 -0.07 -37.12 4.44
CA SER A 1157 0.57 -38.21 5.19
C SER A 1157 0.07 -38.32 6.62
N VAL A 1158 0.07 -39.54 7.15
CA VAL A 1158 -0.29 -39.89 8.51
C VAL A 1158 0.97 -40.14 9.33
N TYR A 1159 0.97 -39.63 10.55
CA TYR A 1159 2.04 -39.70 11.52
C TYR A 1159 1.52 -40.29 12.85
N ASP A 1160 2.41 -40.90 13.64
CA ASP A 1160 2.10 -41.35 15.01
C ASP A 1160 2.20 -40.21 16.04
N VAL A 1161 2.01 -40.54 17.33
CA VAL A 1161 2.17 -39.58 18.45
C VAL A 1161 3.61 -39.13 18.72
N LEU A 1162 4.60 -39.81 18.13
CA LEU A 1162 6.02 -39.47 18.25
C LEU A 1162 6.49 -38.58 17.08
N GLY A 1163 5.63 -38.34 16.08
CA GLY A 1163 5.94 -37.57 14.88
C GLY A 1163 6.60 -38.38 13.76
N GLN A 1164 6.60 -39.71 13.83
CA GLN A 1164 7.10 -40.58 12.77
C GLN A 1164 6.03 -40.76 11.68
N LYS A 1165 6.42 -40.70 10.40
CA LYS A 1165 5.49 -40.88 9.27
C LYS A 1165 5.18 -42.37 9.10
N VAL A 1166 3.91 -42.77 9.27
CA VAL A 1166 3.49 -44.18 9.27
C VAL A 1166 2.78 -44.60 7.98
N ALA A 1167 2.17 -43.66 7.24
CA ALA A 1167 1.60 -43.92 5.91
C ALA A 1167 1.56 -42.63 5.09
N THR A 1168 1.98 -42.68 3.82
CA THR A 1168 1.66 -41.64 2.83
C THR A 1168 0.39 -42.04 2.11
N LEU A 1169 -0.67 -41.22 2.18
CA LEU A 1169 -1.95 -41.51 1.51
C LEU A 1169 -2.01 -40.90 0.11
N PHE A 1170 -1.31 -39.77 -0.08
CA PHE A 1170 -1.09 -39.17 -1.40
C PHE A 1170 0.14 -38.27 -1.39
N ALA A 1171 0.89 -38.22 -2.48
CA ALA A 1171 1.95 -37.24 -2.71
C ALA A 1171 2.09 -36.98 -4.22
N GLY A 1172 1.96 -35.74 -4.66
CA GLY A 1172 1.98 -35.42 -6.10
C GLY A 1172 1.61 -33.98 -6.43
N LYS A 1173 1.41 -33.68 -7.72
CA LYS A 1173 0.79 -32.42 -8.17
C LYS A 1173 -0.72 -32.58 -8.22
N SER A 1174 -1.45 -31.62 -7.67
CA SER A 1174 -2.91 -31.54 -7.76
C SER A 1174 -3.34 -30.26 -8.47
N LYS A 1175 -4.47 -30.33 -9.19
CA LYS A 1175 -5.16 -29.14 -9.69
C LYS A 1175 -6.06 -28.58 -8.57
N PRO A 1176 -6.53 -27.32 -8.67
CA PRO A 1176 -7.59 -26.83 -7.80
C PRO A 1176 -8.81 -27.76 -7.83
N GLY A 1177 -9.40 -28.03 -6.66
CA GLY A 1177 -10.47 -29.02 -6.51
C GLY A 1177 -10.46 -29.72 -5.14
N SER A 1178 -11.37 -30.69 -4.99
CA SER A 1178 -11.65 -31.42 -3.74
C SER A 1178 -11.47 -32.93 -3.90
N TYR A 1179 -10.90 -33.61 -2.90
CA TYR A 1179 -10.44 -35.00 -2.97
C TYR A 1179 -10.82 -35.82 -1.73
N LYS A 1180 -10.96 -37.15 -1.87
CA LYS A 1180 -11.04 -38.09 -0.73
C LYS A 1180 -10.08 -39.28 -0.87
N ALA A 1181 -9.51 -39.74 0.24
CA ALA A 1181 -8.65 -40.92 0.34
C ALA A 1181 -9.09 -41.80 1.51
N VAL A 1182 -9.11 -43.13 1.33
CA VAL A 1182 -9.43 -44.08 2.41
C VAL A 1182 -8.13 -44.62 2.99
N TRP A 1183 -7.91 -44.42 4.30
CA TRP A 1183 -6.85 -45.13 5.02
C TRP A 1183 -7.44 -46.38 5.67
N ASP A 1184 -6.92 -47.56 5.30
CA ASP A 1184 -7.12 -48.80 6.04
C ASP A 1184 -5.98 -48.99 7.03
N ALA A 1185 -6.29 -48.84 8.32
CA ALA A 1185 -5.32 -48.95 9.40
C ALA A 1185 -5.32 -50.34 10.07
N ALA A 1186 -5.82 -51.38 9.40
CA ALA A 1186 -5.89 -52.75 9.93
C ALA A 1186 -4.53 -53.30 10.40
N GLY A 1187 -3.41 -52.86 9.80
CA GLY A 1187 -2.05 -53.21 10.23
C GLY A 1187 -1.51 -52.46 11.45
N TYR A 1188 -2.12 -51.35 11.87
CA TYR A 1188 -1.53 -50.39 12.82
C TYR A 1188 -2.15 -50.53 14.24
N PRO A 1189 -1.43 -50.20 15.34
CA PRO A 1189 -1.98 -50.30 16.69
C PRO A 1189 -3.05 -49.23 16.98
N SER A 1190 -4.05 -49.56 17.81
CA SER A 1190 -5.06 -48.58 18.27
C SER A 1190 -4.38 -47.40 18.98
N GLY A 1191 -4.84 -46.19 18.69
CA GLY A 1191 -4.23 -44.97 19.22
C GLY A 1191 -4.60 -43.71 18.45
N LEU A 1192 -3.98 -42.61 18.88
CA LEU A 1192 -4.04 -41.33 18.22
C LEU A 1192 -3.00 -41.26 17.09
N TYR A 1193 -3.43 -40.79 15.92
CA TYR A 1193 -2.57 -40.46 14.79
C TYR A 1193 -2.82 -39.01 14.36
N ILE A 1194 -1.87 -38.43 13.63
CA ILE A 1194 -1.93 -37.07 13.10
C ILE A 1194 -1.85 -37.17 11.58
N VAL A 1195 -2.90 -36.77 10.87
CA VAL A 1195 -2.82 -36.55 9.42
C VAL A 1195 -2.37 -35.10 9.18
N ARG A 1196 -1.37 -34.91 8.29
CA ARG A 1196 -0.84 -33.61 7.89
C ARG A 1196 -0.95 -33.44 6.38
N PHE A 1197 -1.33 -32.24 5.98
CA PHE A 1197 -1.42 -31.77 4.60
C PHE A 1197 -0.48 -30.59 4.43
N ILE A 1198 0.35 -30.60 3.37
CA ILE A 1198 1.37 -29.58 3.08
C ILE A 1198 1.33 -29.23 1.59
N SER A 1199 1.49 -27.95 1.25
CA SER A 1199 1.71 -27.45 -0.12
C SER A 1199 3.09 -26.79 -0.26
N GLU A 1200 3.63 -26.73 -1.48
CA GLU A 1200 4.89 -26.00 -1.76
C GLU A 1200 4.82 -24.48 -1.46
N ASN A 1201 3.63 -23.87 -1.54
CA ASN A 1201 3.38 -22.45 -1.27
C ASN A 1201 3.33 -22.10 0.25
N GLY A 1202 3.94 -22.90 1.12
CA GLY A 1202 4.03 -22.66 2.57
C GLY A 1202 2.80 -23.03 3.41
N TYR A 1203 1.63 -23.29 2.82
CA TYR A 1203 0.46 -23.75 3.59
C TYR A 1203 0.69 -25.16 4.17
N SER A 1204 0.44 -25.32 5.47
CA SER A 1204 0.55 -26.59 6.21
C SER A 1204 -0.55 -26.68 7.28
N LYS A 1205 -1.34 -27.77 7.26
CA LYS A 1205 -2.41 -28.03 8.23
C LYS A 1205 -2.34 -29.47 8.75
N ALA A 1206 -2.76 -29.71 9.98
CA ALA A 1206 -2.82 -31.06 10.56
C ALA A 1206 -4.14 -31.28 11.33
N ARG A 1207 -4.60 -32.53 11.39
CA ARG A 1207 -5.76 -32.97 12.19
C ARG A 1207 -5.46 -34.29 12.92
N LYS A 1208 -6.15 -34.48 14.05
CA LYS A 1208 -6.07 -35.68 14.91
C LYS A 1208 -7.10 -36.72 14.47
N ILE A 1209 -6.67 -37.96 14.29
CA ILE A 1209 -7.51 -39.10 13.89
C ILE A 1209 -7.28 -40.28 14.84
N ILE A 1210 -8.34 -40.97 15.26
CA ILE A 1210 -8.26 -41.98 16.33
C ILE A 1210 -8.64 -43.36 15.78
N LEU A 1211 -7.67 -44.27 15.71
CA LEU A 1211 -7.90 -45.68 15.41
C LEU A 1211 -8.29 -46.40 16.70
N LEU A 1212 -9.42 -47.10 16.69
CA LEU A 1212 -9.97 -47.78 17.85
C LEU A 1212 -10.45 -49.19 17.45
N LYS A 1213 -9.49 -50.12 17.36
CA LYS A 1213 -9.73 -51.54 17.04
C LYS A 1213 -10.57 -52.25 18.09
#